data_AF-M1W1I4-F1
#
_entry.id   AF-M1W1I4-F1
#
_cell.length_a   1.000
_cell.length_b   1.000
_cell.length_c   1.000
_cell.angle_alpha   90.00
_cell.angle_beta   90.00
_cell.angle_gamma   90.00
#
_symmetry.space_group_name_H-M   'P 1'
#
loop_
_entity.id
_entity.type
_entity.pdbx_description
1 polymer ?
#
loop_
_entity_poly.entity_id
_entity_poly.type
_entity_poly.pdbx_seq_one_letter_code
_entity_poly.pdbx_strand_id
1 'polypeptide(L)'
;MEDRKRPPIGGTDELAPPSKRIALNGSKTKDDAVEMKEEGWVEAYTKGAIYRQMQEYSRKAATAESRLEELHKRCVHHDDHLRIIDAWWRQLLEEMELLAESQISDDPVASDPPYLSGITFKDLNEFQSHLQDKGKTIKTKAESLLARLSAQRDSLSPEAAALETKVNKLLAAQKDYMLKLDRLNTEKDQLSEQLNAATLRYFKAEKKLDRTRSAQVQKMEQQAIANSTRPAGAAATAASAANDGSSDPTDVNGSADELLLKYEEVTASAKKQKEQLDSFLSELKTLQDENSTLKSRRDTWTDEDFIRTDVFKQFKAQNEDLIKRINNLEATNKHLREEAEKLQAERTAYKNQLETDANLVTQELEADIISRDQDLARVRSARDEILAENTQRKASMEQDRTSIELIKDLSTAKDDRIAALESQTSRLQCVEDVEMLDADDNQELSQDELRQKYKKLQLDFQSINQELPSIEKAYKKMKDLAQKKVLDFVALEEKIALLIAEKSKADQKYFAARKDADTRNNEIRSLRHQNSKSAEIIAQLKDLEAQTRLLLGNLEKQVSDLKQTNSTLTIEIKKMESTSMEAVRRSESLNRQLSELTSLVKARDNASAAMRERHAIQEAEMEKLKVRVEHAQKERENWKSKALSNSSEEEEMLREQFQEYGTQNVRSFVLQQMRRRPYKQQDAQVPYVLSSI
;
A
#
# COMPACT_ATOMS: atom_id res chain seq x y z
N MET A 1 -5.63 -16.89 -54.26
CA MET A 1 -4.54 -15.97 -53.91
C MET A 1 -4.78 -15.52 -52.48
N GLU A 2 -3.73 -15.71 -51.67
CA GLU A 2 -3.49 -15.18 -50.32
C GLU A 2 -4.30 -15.74 -49.14
N ASP A 3 -3.80 -16.91 -48.71
CA ASP A 3 -3.80 -17.46 -47.36
C ASP A 3 -3.32 -16.46 -46.29
N ARG A 4 -4.10 -16.30 -45.22
CA ARG A 4 -3.58 -15.93 -43.89
C ARG A 4 -4.11 -16.89 -42.82
N LYS A 5 -3.44 -18.03 -42.72
CA LYS A 5 -3.53 -18.95 -41.58
C LYS A 5 -2.99 -18.27 -40.31
N ARG A 6 -3.81 -18.24 -39.25
CA ARG A 6 -3.37 -17.98 -37.87
C ARG A 6 -2.71 -19.25 -37.32
N PRO A 7 -1.64 -19.17 -36.51
CA PRO A 7 -1.08 -20.36 -35.88
C PRO A 7 -1.84 -20.69 -34.58
N PRO A 8 -1.96 -21.98 -34.21
CA PRO A 8 -2.52 -22.40 -32.94
C PRO A 8 -1.45 -22.34 -31.84
N ILE A 9 -1.85 -21.88 -30.66
CA ILE A 9 -1.06 -21.97 -29.43
C ILE A 9 -1.35 -23.36 -28.84
N GLY A 10 -0.33 -24.23 -28.84
CA GLY A 10 -0.30 -25.48 -28.09
C GLY A 10 1.07 -25.59 -27.42
N GLY A 11 1.08 -25.67 -26.09
CA GLY A 11 2.29 -25.91 -25.31
C GLY A 11 2.65 -27.39 -25.25
N THR A 12 3.95 -27.67 -25.08
CA THR A 12 4.57 -28.61 -24.13
C THR A 12 6.08 -28.73 -24.45
N ASP A 13 6.90 -28.48 -23.41
CA ASP A 13 8.19 -29.08 -23.04
C ASP A 13 9.17 -29.67 -24.09
N GLU A 14 10.43 -29.21 -24.06
CA GLU A 14 11.61 -30.03 -23.67
C GLU A 14 12.96 -29.37 -24.09
N LEU A 15 13.87 -29.31 -23.10
CA LEU A 15 15.34 -29.46 -23.15
C LEU A 15 16.17 -28.85 -24.31
N ALA A 16 17.06 -27.91 -23.95
CA ALA A 16 18.29 -27.64 -24.70
C ALA A 16 19.54 -28.01 -23.85
N PRO A 17 20.51 -28.79 -24.38
CA PRO A 17 21.66 -29.32 -23.63
C PRO A 17 22.91 -28.40 -23.68
N PRO A 18 23.95 -28.63 -22.82
CA PRO A 18 25.03 -27.68 -22.58
C PRO A 18 26.19 -27.80 -23.58
N SER A 19 26.76 -26.66 -24.01
CA SER A 19 27.91 -26.64 -24.93
C SER A 19 29.23 -26.93 -24.22
N LYS A 20 29.98 -27.85 -24.81
CA LYS A 20 31.25 -28.46 -24.39
C LYS A 20 32.42 -27.47 -24.25
N ARG A 21 33.30 -27.80 -23.30
CA ARG A 21 34.67 -27.29 -23.14
C ARG A 21 35.50 -27.54 -24.40
N ILE A 22 36.26 -26.53 -24.83
CA ILE A 22 37.42 -26.69 -25.72
C ILE A 22 38.66 -26.36 -24.89
N ALA A 23 39.52 -27.36 -24.71
CA ALA A 23 40.89 -27.18 -24.26
C ALA A 23 41.80 -27.16 -25.50
N LEU A 24 42.60 -26.11 -25.67
CA LEU A 24 43.79 -26.15 -26.51
C LEU A 24 44.92 -25.43 -25.80
N ASN A 25 46.03 -26.15 -25.70
CA ASN A 25 47.29 -25.77 -25.08
C ASN A 25 48.25 -25.36 -26.20
N GLY A 26 48.99 -24.25 -26.06
CA GLY A 26 49.98 -23.84 -27.07
C GLY A 26 50.65 -22.48 -26.88
N SER A 27 51.67 -22.45 -26.01
CA SER A 27 52.94 -21.69 -26.10
C SER A 27 52.96 -20.16 -26.39
N LYS A 28 53.20 -19.41 -25.29
CA LYS A 28 54.13 -18.25 -25.12
C LYS A 28 54.36 -17.27 -26.29
N THR A 29 53.72 -16.10 -26.20
CA THR A 29 54.39 -14.78 -26.27
C THR A 29 54.05 -14.03 -24.98
N LYS A 30 55.04 -13.90 -24.10
CA LYS A 30 54.93 -13.26 -22.79
C LYS A 30 55.40 -11.82 -22.95
N ASP A 31 54.62 -11.01 -23.67
CA ASP A 31 54.56 -9.54 -23.51
C ASP A 31 53.29 -8.95 -24.15
N ASP A 32 52.72 -9.56 -25.21
CA ASP A 32 51.42 -9.10 -25.79
C ASP A 32 50.19 -9.40 -24.91
N ALA A 33 50.31 -10.35 -23.98
CA ALA A 33 49.19 -10.81 -23.15
C ALA A 33 48.75 -9.80 -22.07
N VAL A 34 49.58 -8.79 -21.78
CA VAL A 34 49.21 -7.69 -20.87
C VAL A 34 48.45 -6.61 -21.66
N GLU A 35 48.94 -6.23 -22.84
CA GLU A 35 48.25 -5.28 -23.73
C GLU A 35 46.91 -5.81 -24.24
N MET A 36 46.79 -7.08 -24.67
CA MET A 36 45.49 -7.66 -25.07
C MET A 36 44.48 -7.74 -23.91
N LYS A 37 44.97 -7.83 -22.66
CA LYS A 37 44.11 -7.90 -21.46
C LYS A 37 43.68 -6.51 -21.00
N GLU A 38 44.54 -5.51 -21.21
CA GLU A 38 44.19 -4.10 -21.07
C GLU A 38 43.22 -3.64 -22.16
N GLU A 39 43.43 -4.03 -23.43
CA GLU A 39 42.47 -3.81 -24.52
C GLU A 39 41.12 -4.47 -24.23
N GLY A 40 41.11 -5.72 -23.76
CA GLY A 40 39.86 -6.40 -23.39
C GLY A 40 39.14 -5.75 -22.19
N TRP A 41 39.89 -5.20 -21.24
CA TRP A 41 39.30 -4.44 -20.11
C TRP A 41 38.76 -3.08 -20.56
N VAL A 42 39.48 -2.37 -21.42
CA VAL A 42 39.02 -1.10 -22.04
C VAL A 42 37.80 -1.36 -22.92
N GLU A 43 37.76 -2.44 -23.69
CA GLU A 43 36.62 -2.83 -24.51
C GLU A 43 35.41 -3.22 -23.65
N ALA A 44 35.61 -3.96 -22.56
CA ALA A 44 34.54 -4.27 -21.61
C ALA A 44 34.02 -3.01 -20.88
N TYR A 45 34.91 -2.08 -20.53
CA TYR A 45 34.57 -0.82 -19.89
C TYR A 45 33.79 0.10 -20.84
N THR A 46 34.23 0.23 -22.09
CA THR A 46 33.57 1.02 -23.13
C THR A 46 32.22 0.40 -23.52
N LYS A 47 32.12 -0.92 -23.71
CA LYS A 47 30.84 -1.63 -23.90
C LYS A 47 29.90 -1.40 -22.72
N GLY A 48 30.42 -1.46 -21.49
CA GLY A 48 29.65 -1.17 -20.28
C GLY A 48 29.21 0.30 -20.18
N ALA A 49 30.03 1.25 -20.63
CA ALA A 49 29.69 2.67 -20.71
C ALA A 49 28.60 2.93 -21.77
N ILE A 50 28.74 2.35 -22.97
CA ILE A 50 27.75 2.43 -24.05
C ILE A 50 26.43 1.80 -23.60
N TYR A 51 26.46 0.66 -22.91
CA TYR A 51 25.25 0.02 -22.39
C TYR A 51 24.54 0.90 -21.34
N ARG A 52 25.30 1.55 -20.43
CA ARG A 52 24.73 2.52 -19.49
C ARG A 52 24.12 3.72 -20.21
N GLN A 53 24.78 4.23 -21.26
CA GLN A 53 24.27 5.32 -22.08
C GLN A 53 22.99 4.92 -22.83
N MET A 54 22.94 3.71 -23.39
CA MET A 54 21.74 3.16 -24.05
C MET A 54 20.58 2.99 -23.09
N GLN A 55 20.85 2.51 -21.86
CA GLN A 55 19.83 2.44 -20.82
C GLN A 55 19.32 3.82 -20.40
N GLU A 56 20.18 4.84 -20.40
CA GLU A 56 19.76 6.22 -20.16
C GLU A 56 18.91 6.78 -21.32
N TYR A 57 19.28 6.49 -22.57
CA TYR A 57 18.44 6.82 -23.73
C TYR A 57 17.10 6.10 -23.71
N SER A 58 17.06 4.83 -23.32
CA SER A 58 15.81 4.07 -23.15
C SER A 58 14.91 4.71 -22.08
N ARG A 59 15.48 5.12 -20.93
CA ARG A 59 14.72 5.84 -19.90
C ARG A 59 14.22 7.21 -20.37
N LYS A 60 15.06 7.96 -21.10
CA LYS A 60 14.67 9.26 -21.69
C LYS A 60 13.57 9.10 -22.73
N ALA A 61 13.65 8.08 -23.58
CA ALA A 61 12.61 7.73 -24.55
C ALA A 61 11.30 7.35 -23.87
N ALA A 62 11.34 6.46 -22.88
CA ALA A 62 10.14 6.08 -22.11
C ALA A 62 9.49 7.28 -21.39
N THR A 63 10.31 8.20 -20.86
CA THR A 63 9.81 9.43 -20.23
C THR A 63 9.18 10.38 -21.26
N ALA A 64 9.78 10.50 -22.45
CA ALA A 64 9.25 11.33 -23.53
C ALA A 64 7.94 10.76 -24.10
N GLU A 65 7.86 9.43 -24.28
CA GLU A 65 6.64 8.73 -24.69
C GLU A 65 5.52 8.90 -23.66
N SER A 66 5.83 8.74 -22.37
CA SER A 66 4.87 8.99 -21.29
C SER A 66 4.35 10.44 -21.30
N ARG A 67 5.23 11.42 -21.52
CA ARG A 67 4.85 12.83 -21.63
C ARG A 67 4.00 13.12 -22.88
N LEU A 68 4.28 12.44 -24.00
CA LEU A 68 3.46 12.53 -25.21
C LEU A 68 2.08 11.92 -25.01
N GLU A 69 1.99 10.77 -24.34
CA GLU A 69 0.71 10.14 -24.03
C GLU A 69 -0.13 11.01 -23.07
N GLU A 70 0.49 11.61 -22.06
CA GLU A 70 -0.16 12.56 -21.16
C GLU A 70 -0.62 13.83 -21.89
N LEU A 71 0.20 14.37 -22.80
CA LEU A 71 -0.18 15.50 -23.63
C LEU A 71 -1.36 15.14 -24.54
N HIS A 72 -1.34 13.96 -25.15
CA HIS A 72 -2.43 13.47 -26.00
C HIS A 72 -3.73 13.31 -25.20
N LYS A 73 -3.68 12.72 -24.00
CA LYS A 73 -4.83 12.62 -23.09
C LYS A 73 -5.39 14.00 -22.75
N ARG A 74 -4.52 14.98 -22.46
CA ARG A 74 -4.94 16.36 -22.23
C ARG A 74 -5.57 16.97 -23.48
N CYS A 75 -5.00 16.80 -24.67
CA CYS A 75 -5.62 17.32 -25.90
C CYS A 75 -7.02 16.75 -26.11
N VAL A 76 -7.19 15.42 -25.99
CA VAL A 76 -8.51 14.76 -26.11
C VAL A 76 -9.49 15.29 -25.07
N HIS A 77 -9.08 15.42 -23.81
CA HIS A 77 -9.91 15.98 -22.75
C HIS A 77 -10.36 17.42 -23.05
N HIS A 78 -9.46 18.28 -23.54
CA HIS A 78 -9.83 19.65 -23.92
C HIS A 78 -10.72 19.68 -25.18
N ASP A 79 -10.48 18.82 -26.18
CA ASP A 79 -11.33 18.70 -27.36
C ASP A 79 -12.74 18.26 -27.00
N ASP A 80 -12.88 17.29 -26.11
CA ASP A 80 -14.18 16.83 -25.60
C ASP A 80 -14.87 17.93 -24.79
N HIS A 81 -14.14 18.67 -23.96
CA HIS A 81 -14.68 19.84 -23.26
C HIS A 81 -15.15 20.93 -24.23
N LEU A 82 -14.41 21.20 -25.29
CA LEU A 82 -14.82 22.16 -26.34
C LEU A 82 -16.06 21.67 -27.10
N ARG A 83 -16.19 20.37 -27.37
CA ARG A 83 -17.40 19.77 -27.95
C ARG A 83 -18.60 19.89 -27.04
N ILE A 84 -18.42 19.62 -25.75
CA ILE A 84 -19.48 19.78 -24.74
C ILE A 84 -19.91 21.25 -24.68
N ILE A 85 -18.96 22.19 -24.71
CA ILE A 85 -19.26 23.62 -24.75
C ILE A 85 -20.04 24.00 -26.02
N ASP A 86 -19.65 23.54 -27.22
CA ASP A 86 -20.43 23.80 -28.46
C ASP A 86 -21.81 23.15 -28.41
N ALA A 87 -21.94 21.92 -27.89
CA ALA A 87 -23.22 21.25 -27.71
C ALA A 87 -24.12 22.01 -26.73
N TRP A 88 -23.56 22.51 -25.63
CA TRP A 88 -24.28 23.30 -24.65
C TRP A 88 -24.73 24.64 -25.22
N TRP A 89 -23.88 25.30 -26.03
CA TRP A 89 -24.28 26.51 -26.75
C TRP A 89 -25.38 26.25 -27.79
N ARG A 90 -25.35 25.12 -28.49
CA ARG A 90 -26.43 24.72 -29.42
C ARG A 90 -27.73 24.47 -28.67
N GLN A 91 -27.68 23.71 -27.58
CA GLN A 91 -28.83 23.45 -26.73
C GLN A 91 -29.43 24.76 -26.20
N LEU A 92 -28.59 25.68 -25.69
CA LEU A 92 -29.05 26.99 -25.24
C LEU A 92 -29.75 27.75 -26.38
N LEU A 93 -29.18 27.73 -27.60
CA LEU A 93 -29.78 28.40 -28.77
C LEU A 93 -31.12 27.77 -29.20
N GLU A 94 -31.26 26.46 -29.08
CA GLU A 94 -32.49 25.72 -29.35
C GLU A 94 -33.55 25.99 -28.27
N GLU A 95 -33.18 25.96 -27.00
CA GLU A 95 -34.07 26.31 -25.89
C GLU A 95 -34.52 27.78 -25.95
N MET A 96 -33.62 28.69 -26.33
CA MET A 96 -33.96 30.08 -26.58
C MET A 96 -34.96 30.24 -27.74
N GLU A 97 -34.83 29.44 -28.80
CA GLU A 97 -35.74 29.44 -29.95
C GLU A 97 -37.12 28.85 -29.58
N LEU A 98 -37.13 27.82 -28.75
CA LEU A 98 -38.34 27.17 -28.26
C LEU A 98 -39.11 28.08 -27.30
N LEU A 99 -38.40 28.80 -26.43
CA LEU A 99 -38.98 29.86 -25.62
C LEU A 99 -39.49 31.02 -26.47
N ALA A 100 -38.85 31.34 -27.60
CA ALA A 100 -39.18 32.49 -28.45
C ALA A 100 -40.49 32.35 -29.27
N GLU A 101 -41.17 31.19 -29.26
CA GLU A 101 -42.48 30.98 -29.91
C GLU A 101 -42.55 31.47 -31.37
N SER A 102 -41.99 30.71 -32.32
CA SER A 102 -42.20 30.74 -33.80
C SER A 102 -42.62 32.06 -34.50
N GLN A 103 -42.12 33.21 -34.07
CA GLN A 103 -42.28 34.51 -34.74
C GLN A 103 -40.97 35.31 -34.56
N ILE A 104 -39.91 34.87 -35.24
CA ILE A 104 -38.72 35.70 -35.43
C ILE A 104 -38.84 36.28 -36.84
N SER A 105 -39.23 37.55 -36.93
CA SER A 105 -39.12 38.30 -38.18
C SER A 105 -37.64 38.57 -38.47
N ASP A 106 -37.21 38.21 -39.67
CA ASP A 106 -35.95 38.65 -40.27
C ASP A 106 -36.01 40.17 -40.47
N ASP A 107 -35.61 40.96 -39.48
CA ASP A 107 -35.28 42.36 -39.72
C ASP A 107 -33.98 42.74 -38.99
N PRO A 108 -32.89 43.03 -39.73
CA PRO A 108 -31.62 43.37 -39.12
C PRO A 108 -31.61 44.86 -38.77
N VAL A 109 -32.02 45.22 -37.55
CA VAL A 109 -31.77 46.57 -37.05
C VAL A 109 -30.33 46.63 -36.53
N ALA A 110 -29.45 47.13 -37.40
CA ALA A 110 -28.08 47.45 -37.09
C ALA A 110 -28.01 48.61 -36.08
N SER A 111 -27.58 48.30 -34.86
CA SER A 111 -27.07 49.27 -33.91
C SER A 111 -25.93 48.59 -33.16
N ASP A 112 -24.70 48.93 -33.50
CA ASP A 112 -23.49 48.50 -32.79
C ASP A 112 -23.14 49.49 -31.67
N PRO A 113 -23.21 49.05 -30.39
CA PRO A 113 -22.36 49.57 -29.32
C PRO A 113 -21.32 48.52 -28.86
N PRO A 114 -20.24 48.96 -28.18
CA PRO A 114 -18.92 48.38 -28.38
C PRO A 114 -18.51 47.48 -27.22
N TYR A 115 -18.95 46.22 -27.19
CA TYR A 115 -18.37 45.28 -26.23
C TYR A 115 -18.18 43.90 -26.84
N LEU A 116 -16.93 43.67 -27.27
CA LEU A 116 -16.09 42.49 -27.04
C LEU A 116 -14.99 42.54 -28.09
N SER A 117 -13.83 43.09 -27.72
CA SER A 117 -12.64 43.08 -28.57
C SER A 117 -12.29 41.63 -28.90
N GLY A 118 -12.39 41.27 -30.18
CA GLY A 118 -12.16 39.90 -30.65
C GLY A 118 -10.76 39.41 -30.27
N ILE A 119 -10.72 38.19 -29.72
CA ILE A 119 -9.48 37.44 -29.57
C ILE A 119 -9.03 37.07 -30.98
N THR A 120 -8.06 37.79 -31.51
CA THR A 120 -7.45 37.49 -32.82
C THR A 120 -6.60 36.24 -32.69
N PHE A 121 -7.05 35.13 -33.27
CA PHE A 121 -6.24 33.93 -33.46
C PHE A 121 -5.43 34.10 -34.75
N LYS A 122 -4.11 34.22 -34.64
CA LYS A 122 -3.25 34.14 -35.83
C LYS A 122 -3.39 32.74 -36.43
N ASP A 123 -3.68 32.68 -37.73
CA ASP A 123 -3.67 31.51 -38.62
C ASP A 123 -4.92 30.61 -38.69
N LEU A 124 -6.12 31.06 -38.25
CA LEU A 124 -7.37 30.29 -38.41
C LEU A 124 -8.56 31.17 -38.83
N ASN A 125 -8.50 31.73 -40.05
CA ASN A 125 -9.52 32.64 -40.59
C ASN A 125 -10.94 32.01 -40.68
N GLU A 126 -11.04 30.71 -41.01
CA GLU A 126 -12.35 30.01 -41.06
C GLU A 126 -12.99 29.87 -39.68
N PHE A 127 -12.19 29.56 -38.64
CA PHE A 127 -12.67 29.45 -37.27
C PHE A 127 -13.13 30.81 -36.74
N GLN A 128 -12.39 31.88 -37.08
CA GLN A 128 -12.74 33.24 -36.71
C GLN A 128 -14.06 33.70 -37.35
N SER A 129 -14.29 33.37 -38.63
CA SER A 129 -15.57 33.67 -39.30
C SER A 129 -16.73 32.90 -38.67
N HIS A 130 -16.56 31.59 -38.43
CA HIS A 130 -17.58 30.75 -37.82
C HIS A 130 -17.95 31.22 -36.39
N LEU A 131 -16.95 31.65 -35.60
CA LEU A 131 -17.18 32.18 -34.26
C LEU A 131 -17.88 33.55 -34.31
N GLN A 132 -17.56 34.41 -35.29
CA GLN A 132 -18.26 35.67 -35.49
C GLN A 132 -19.73 35.46 -35.90
N ASP A 133 -20.02 34.52 -36.81
CA ASP A 133 -21.38 34.26 -37.26
C ASP A 133 -22.25 33.63 -36.17
N LYS A 134 -21.69 32.68 -35.40
CA LYS A 134 -22.34 32.16 -34.19
C LYS A 134 -22.53 33.25 -33.14
N GLY A 135 -21.54 34.11 -32.93
CA GLY A 135 -21.61 35.25 -32.01
C GLY A 135 -22.72 36.24 -32.37
N LYS A 136 -22.88 36.57 -33.65
CA LYS A 136 -23.98 37.41 -34.15
C LYS A 136 -25.35 36.76 -33.91
N THR A 137 -25.47 35.46 -34.20
CA THR A 137 -26.72 34.71 -34.01
C THR A 137 -27.13 34.63 -32.53
N ILE A 138 -26.16 34.46 -31.63
CA ILE A 138 -26.38 34.51 -30.19
C ILE A 138 -26.85 35.90 -29.77
N LYS A 139 -26.21 36.96 -30.28
CA LYS A 139 -26.55 38.35 -29.96
C LYS A 139 -28.00 38.67 -30.34
N THR A 140 -28.40 38.38 -31.58
CA THR A 140 -29.77 38.68 -32.06
C THR A 140 -30.83 37.89 -31.31
N LYS A 141 -30.61 36.60 -31.05
CA LYS A 141 -31.55 35.77 -30.26
C LYS A 141 -31.62 36.21 -28.79
N ALA A 142 -30.51 36.64 -28.20
CA ALA A 142 -30.49 37.12 -26.82
C ALA A 142 -31.19 38.48 -26.66
N GLU A 143 -30.96 39.40 -27.60
CA GLU A 143 -31.61 40.72 -27.61
C GLU A 143 -33.13 40.60 -27.75
N SER A 144 -33.65 39.70 -28.58
CA SER A 144 -35.10 39.49 -28.74
C SER A 144 -35.74 38.88 -27.49
N LEU A 145 -35.08 37.91 -26.85
CA LEU A 145 -35.55 37.29 -25.61
C LEU A 145 -35.52 38.25 -24.43
N LEU A 146 -34.46 39.05 -24.29
CA LEU A 146 -34.35 40.09 -23.26
C LEU A 146 -35.41 41.19 -23.45
N ALA A 147 -35.66 41.61 -24.69
CA ALA A 147 -36.73 42.57 -24.98
C ALA A 147 -38.10 42.03 -24.56
N ARG A 148 -38.41 40.77 -24.86
CA ARG A 148 -39.69 40.15 -24.48
C ARG A 148 -39.81 39.86 -22.99
N LEU A 149 -38.73 39.40 -22.34
CA LEU A 149 -38.69 39.24 -20.88
C LEU A 149 -38.86 40.59 -20.17
N SER A 150 -38.29 41.67 -20.70
CA SER A 150 -38.50 43.01 -20.17
C SER A 150 -39.96 43.47 -20.32
N ALA A 151 -40.60 43.17 -21.46
CA ALA A 151 -42.01 43.47 -21.70
C ALA A 151 -42.97 42.64 -20.83
N GLN A 152 -42.63 41.38 -20.51
CA GLN A 152 -43.39 40.55 -19.56
C GLN A 152 -43.16 40.96 -18.11
N ARG A 153 -42.00 41.56 -17.78
CA ARG A 153 -41.66 41.96 -16.41
C ARG A 153 -42.56 43.08 -15.88
N ASP A 154 -43.08 43.93 -16.75
CA ASP A 154 -44.06 44.98 -16.42
C ASP A 154 -45.46 44.42 -16.10
N SER A 155 -45.70 43.11 -16.29
CA SER A 155 -46.98 42.44 -16.04
C SER A 155 -47.01 41.51 -14.81
N LEU A 156 -45.94 41.48 -14.01
CA LEU A 156 -45.80 40.53 -12.90
C LEU A 156 -46.62 40.92 -11.67
N SER A 157 -47.41 39.96 -11.17
CA SER A 157 -48.07 40.04 -9.86
C SER A 157 -47.04 40.24 -8.73
N PRO A 158 -47.35 41.02 -7.67
CA PRO A 158 -46.43 41.27 -6.54
C PRO A 158 -45.95 39.98 -5.84
N GLU A 159 -46.71 38.89 -5.89
CA GLU A 159 -46.30 37.58 -5.37
C GLU A 159 -45.18 36.93 -6.21
N ALA A 160 -45.25 37.08 -7.54
CA ALA A 160 -44.22 36.57 -8.45
C ALA A 160 -42.90 37.33 -8.28
N ALA A 161 -42.94 38.65 -8.04
CA ALA A 161 -41.77 39.47 -7.75
C ALA A 161 -41.10 39.09 -6.41
N ALA A 162 -41.90 38.75 -5.39
CA ALA A 162 -41.39 38.25 -4.11
C ALA A 162 -40.72 36.87 -4.27
N LEU A 163 -41.30 35.98 -5.08
CA LEU A 163 -40.75 34.67 -5.38
C LEU A 163 -39.44 34.79 -6.19
N GLU A 164 -39.39 35.66 -7.19
CA GLU A 164 -38.17 35.96 -7.96
C GLU A 164 -37.03 36.44 -7.05
N THR A 165 -37.35 37.33 -6.11
CA THR A 165 -36.37 37.83 -5.11
C THR A 165 -35.84 36.70 -4.22
N LYS A 166 -36.71 35.76 -3.83
CA LYS A 166 -36.32 34.60 -3.02
C LYS A 166 -35.46 33.62 -3.81
N VAL A 167 -35.81 33.36 -5.06
CA VAL A 167 -35.02 32.51 -5.97
C VAL A 167 -33.65 33.12 -6.23
N ASN A 168 -33.56 34.43 -6.48
CA ASN A 168 -32.29 35.13 -6.68
C ASN A 168 -31.39 35.06 -5.43
N LYS A 169 -31.96 35.18 -4.23
CA LYS A 169 -31.20 35.02 -2.97
C LYS A 169 -30.68 33.59 -2.80
N LEU A 170 -31.51 32.58 -3.07
CA LEU A 170 -31.10 31.17 -3.00
C LEU A 170 -30.04 30.84 -4.04
N LEU A 171 -30.16 31.39 -5.25
CA LEU A 171 -29.21 31.18 -6.34
C LEU A 171 -27.86 31.87 -6.06
N ALA A 172 -27.87 33.05 -5.43
CA ALA A 172 -26.66 33.69 -4.93
C ALA A 172 -25.99 32.85 -3.84
N ALA A 173 -26.75 32.33 -2.87
CA ALA A 173 -26.23 31.45 -1.83
C ALA A 173 -25.65 30.14 -2.41
N GLN A 174 -26.32 29.53 -3.40
CA GLN A 174 -25.84 28.35 -4.11
C GLN A 174 -24.49 28.61 -4.79
N LYS A 175 -24.34 29.76 -5.47
CA LYS A 175 -23.08 30.14 -6.11
C LYS A 175 -21.96 30.34 -5.09
N ASP A 176 -22.24 30.96 -3.95
CA ASP A 176 -21.28 31.08 -2.84
C ASP A 176 -20.86 29.70 -2.30
N TYR A 177 -21.79 28.76 -2.18
CA TYR A 177 -21.45 27.39 -1.78
C TYR A 177 -20.61 26.67 -2.83
N MET A 178 -20.90 26.84 -4.12
CA MET A 178 -20.08 26.25 -5.19
C MET A 178 -18.65 26.80 -5.16
N LEU A 179 -18.46 28.11 -4.98
CA LEU A 179 -17.13 28.71 -4.85
C LEU A 179 -16.37 28.19 -3.62
N LYS A 180 -17.07 27.99 -2.49
CA LYS A 180 -16.47 27.38 -1.30
C LYS A 180 -16.08 25.92 -1.53
N LEU A 181 -16.90 25.17 -2.25
CA LEU A 181 -16.66 23.76 -2.55
C LEU A 181 -15.46 23.60 -3.49
N ASP A 182 -15.37 24.47 -4.51
CA ASP A 182 -14.25 24.50 -5.43
C ASP A 182 -12.94 24.87 -4.71
N ARG A 183 -12.98 25.89 -3.83
CA ARG A 183 -11.85 26.22 -2.96
C ARG A 183 -11.42 25.05 -2.07
N LEU A 184 -12.37 24.39 -1.40
CA LEU A 184 -12.07 23.22 -0.56
C LEU A 184 -11.49 22.05 -1.36
N ASN A 185 -11.95 21.84 -2.60
CA ASN A 185 -11.36 20.85 -3.49
C ASN A 185 -9.91 21.21 -3.86
N THR A 186 -9.64 22.47 -4.21
CA THR A 186 -8.25 22.90 -4.48
C THR A 186 -7.34 22.75 -3.26
N GLU A 187 -7.83 23.05 -2.05
CA GLU A 187 -7.09 22.86 -0.80
C GLU A 187 -6.86 21.36 -0.51
N LYS A 188 -7.84 20.50 -0.78
CA LYS A 188 -7.71 19.03 -0.69
C LYS A 188 -6.64 18.50 -1.64
N ASP A 189 -6.64 18.96 -2.90
CA ASP A 189 -5.67 18.51 -3.90
C ASP A 189 -4.25 18.95 -3.53
N GLN A 190 -4.09 20.18 -3.04
CA GLN A 190 -2.80 20.68 -2.53
C GLN A 190 -2.31 19.86 -1.32
N LEU A 191 -3.19 19.54 -0.35
CA LEU A 191 -2.84 18.72 0.80
C LEU A 191 -2.49 17.28 0.39
N SER A 192 -3.21 16.72 -0.60
CA SER A 192 -2.91 15.42 -1.20
C SER A 192 -1.53 15.40 -1.85
N GLU A 193 -1.18 16.45 -2.61
CA GLU A 193 0.14 16.58 -3.22
C GLU A 193 1.26 16.73 -2.18
N GLN A 194 1.04 17.53 -1.12
CA GLN A 194 1.95 17.65 0.01
C GLN A 194 2.15 16.31 0.74
N LEU A 195 1.07 15.54 0.94
CA LEU A 195 1.13 14.21 1.54
C LEU A 195 1.93 13.23 0.67
N ASN A 196 1.71 13.24 -0.64
CA ASN A 196 2.47 12.42 -1.58
C ASN A 196 3.96 12.78 -1.58
N ALA A 197 4.28 14.08 -1.57
CA ALA A 197 5.65 14.58 -1.48
C ALA A 197 6.33 14.17 -0.16
N ALA A 198 5.61 14.28 0.97
CA ALA A 198 6.09 13.86 2.28
C ALA A 198 6.32 12.34 2.34
N THR A 199 5.41 11.55 1.78
CA THR A 199 5.52 10.09 1.68
C THR A 199 6.74 9.67 0.86
N LEU A 200 6.97 10.33 -0.28
CA LEU A 200 8.17 10.09 -1.10
C LEU A 200 9.47 10.46 -0.34
N ARG A 201 9.43 11.52 0.47
CA ARG A 201 10.55 11.94 1.32
C ARG A 201 10.82 10.91 2.41
N TYR A 202 9.77 10.38 3.04
CA TYR A 202 9.86 9.31 4.03
C TYR A 202 10.44 8.03 3.42
N PHE A 203 9.91 7.58 2.28
CA PHE A 203 10.42 6.39 1.58
C PHE A 203 11.90 6.54 1.19
N LYS A 204 12.33 7.73 0.77
CA LYS A 204 13.74 8.03 0.49
C LYS A 204 14.59 8.01 1.76
N ALA A 205 14.08 8.50 2.89
CA ALA A 205 14.77 8.49 4.18
C ALA A 205 14.88 7.07 4.74
N GLU A 206 13.82 6.27 4.65
CA GLU A 206 13.78 4.87 5.03
C GLU A 206 14.76 4.03 4.20
N LYS A 207 14.77 4.21 2.87
CA LYS A 207 15.74 3.56 2.00
C LYS A 207 17.19 3.96 2.30
N LYS A 208 17.44 5.19 2.77
CA LYS A 208 18.76 5.63 3.25
C LYS A 208 19.11 4.97 4.58
N LEU A 209 18.16 4.89 5.49
CA LEU A 209 18.32 4.25 6.80
C LEU A 209 18.60 2.75 6.66
N ASP A 210 17.92 2.05 5.75
CA ASP A 210 18.18 0.64 5.43
C ASP A 210 19.55 0.44 4.81
N ARG A 211 20.00 1.36 3.95
CA ARG A 211 21.39 1.35 3.43
C ARG A 211 22.42 1.51 4.55
N THR A 212 22.18 2.38 5.52
CA THR A 212 23.08 2.58 6.67
C THR A 212 23.04 1.42 7.68
N ARG A 213 21.93 0.68 7.77
CA ARG A 213 21.79 -0.52 8.63
C ARG A 213 22.31 -1.79 7.97
N SER A 214 22.52 -1.79 6.65
CA SER A 214 23.06 -2.95 5.94
C SER A 214 24.52 -3.19 6.32
N ALA A 215 24.78 -4.28 7.04
CA ALA A 215 26.11 -4.69 7.49
C ALA A 215 27.13 -4.83 6.34
N GLN A 216 26.66 -5.09 5.12
CA GLN A 216 27.50 -5.24 3.94
C GLN A 216 27.98 -3.89 3.38
N VAL A 217 27.16 -2.84 3.49
CA VAL A 217 27.54 -1.46 3.16
C VAL A 217 28.50 -0.90 4.23
N GLN A 218 28.21 -1.14 5.52
CA GLN A 218 29.11 -0.76 6.61
C GLN A 218 30.50 -1.41 6.49
N LYS A 219 30.56 -2.68 6.07
CA LYS A 219 31.83 -3.39 5.85
C LYS A 219 32.61 -2.85 4.65
N MET A 220 31.93 -2.45 3.59
CA MET A 220 32.53 -1.82 2.41
C MET A 220 33.00 -0.38 2.70
N GLU A 221 32.24 0.39 3.50
CA GLU A 221 32.63 1.74 3.95
C GLU A 221 33.80 1.69 4.95
N GLN A 222 33.82 0.71 5.88
CA GLN A 222 34.97 0.45 6.74
C GLN A 222 36.22 0.03 5.94
N GLN A 223 36.06 -0.76 4.88
CA GLN A 223 37.17 -1.11 3.97
C GLN A 223 37.69 0.09 3.18
N ALA A 224 36.80 1.00 2.77
CA ALA A 224 37.18 2.23 2.07
C ALA A 224 37.91 3.21 2.98
N ILE A 225 37.49 3.34 4.25
CA ILE A 225 38.15 4.18 5.25
C ILE A 225 39.49 3.56 5.70
N ALA A 226 39.54 2.24 5.91
CA ALA A 226 40.78 1.54 6.29
C ALA A 226 41.87 1.60 5.19
N ASN A 227 41.48 1.66 3.92
CA ASN A 227 42.42 1.85 2.81
C ASN A 227 42.89 3.31 2.65
N SER A 228 42.19 4.28 3.23
CA SER A 228 42.57 5.70 3.18
C SER A 228 43.52 6.13 4.30
N THR A 229 43.73 5.32 5.33
CA THR A 229 44.61 5.62 6.47
C THR A 229 45.67 4.55 6.69
N ARG A 230 46.56 4.37 5.71
CA ARG A 230 47.83 3.64 5.89
C ARG A 230 49.00 4.63 5.87
N PRO A 231 49.62 4.95 7.02
CA PRO A 231 50.88 5.68 7.05
C PRO A 231 52.03 4.77 6.61
N ALA A 232 52.88 5.27 5.72
CA ALA A 232 54.19 4.72 5.46
C ALA A 232 55.17 5.22 6.53
N GLY A 233 55.96 4.30 7.10
CA GLY A 233 57.17 4.65 7.85
C GLY A 233 57.14 4.27 9.33
N ALA A 234 57.76 3.14 9.67
CA ALA A 234 58.45 2.94 10.94
C ALA A 234 59.33 1.69 10.83
N ALA A 235 60.55 1.88 10.32
CA ALA A 235 61.67 0.95 10.46
C ALA A 235 62.85 1.75 11.02
N ALA A 236 63.12 1.56 12.31
CA ALA A 236 64.25 2.03 13.12
C ALA A 236 63.74 1.95 14.57
N THR A 237 64.37 1.32 15.55
CA THR A 237 65.77 0.94 15.77
C THR A 237 65.75 0.05 17.02
N ALA A 238 66.36 -1.12 16.94
CA ALA A 238 66.82 -1.89 18.08
C ALA A 238 68.33 -1.68 18.20
N ALA A 239 68.86 -1.39 19.40
CA ALA A 239 70.22 -1.74 19.84
C ALA A 239 70.55 -1.21 21.24
N SER A 240 71.50 -1.91 21.88
CA SER A 240 72.27 -1.64 23.12
C SER A 240 71.52 -1.88 24.44
N ALA A 241 71.76 -2.93 25.25
CA ALA A 241 72.87 -3.85 25.54
C ALA A 241 74.04 -3.30 26.37
N ALA A 242 74.40 -4.12 27.38
CA ALA A 242 75.66 -4.25 28.14
C ALA A 242 75.97 -3.16 29.19
N ASN A 243 76.14 -3.45 30.49
CA ASN A 243 77.02 -4.40 31.19
C ASN A 243 78.45 -3.86 31.42
N ASP A 244 79.06 -4.31 32.53
CA ASP A 244 80.44 -4.13 32.99
C ASP A 244 80.80 -2.80 33.68
N GLY A 245 81.63 -2.76 34.73
CA GLY A 245 82.47 -3.80 35.31
C GLY A 245 83.73 -3.20 35.93
N SER A 246 84.32 -3.95 36.88
CA SER A 246 85.73 -3.90 37.31
C SER A 246 86.22 -2.72 38.17
N SER A 247 86.80 -3.02 39.34
CA SER A 247 88.26 -3.24 39.47
C SER A 247 88.66 -3.33 40.96
N ASP A 248 89.03 -4.53 41.39
CA ASP A 248 90.18 -4.76 42.30
C ASP A 248 91.44 -4.68 41.40
N PRO A 249 92.69 -4.38 41.87
CA PRO A 249 93.32 -4.98 43.04
C PRO A 249 94.36 -4.09 43.79
N THR A 250 95.08 -4.73 44.72
CA THR A 250 96.46 -4.46 45.21
C THR A 250 96.66 -3.83 46.60
N ASP A 251 96.75 -4.70 47.60
CA ASP A 251 97.98 -5.07 48.31
C ASP A 251 98.94 -4.00 48.92
N VAL A 252 99.12 -4.20 50.24
CA VAL A 252 100.28 -4.03 51.14
C VAL A 252 100.78 -2.65 51.62
N ASN A 253 100.70 -2.54 52.96
CA ASN A 253 101.63 -1.92 53.92
C ASN A 253 101.47 -0.45 54.32
N GLY A 254 100.59 -0.23 55.31
CA GLY A 254 100.99 0.24 56.64
C GLY A 254 101.39 1.72 56.79
N SER A 255 100.38 2.58 56.96
CA SER A 255 100.51 3.80 57.79
C SER A 255 99.19 4.08 58.50
N ALA A 256 99.24 4.46 59.78
CA ALA A 256 98.07 4.63 60.65
C ALA A 256 97.07 5.72 60.18
N ASP A 257 97.50 6.59 59.26
CA ASP A 257 96.68 7.70 58.75
C ASP A 257 95.65 7.27 57.68
N GLU A 258 95.93 6.26 56.84
CA GLU A 258 94.95 5.79 55.84
C GLU A 258 93.78 5.02 56.47
N LEU A 259 94.03 4.36 57.60
CA LEU A 259 93.01 3.65 58.38
C LEU A 259 92.03 4.62 59.04
N LEU A 260 92.52 5.80 59.48
CA LEU A 260 91.70 6.87 60.01
C LEU A 260 90.83 7.50 58.91
N LEU A 261 91.38 7.77 57.74
CA LEU A 261 90.65 8.38 56.62
C LEU A 261 89.54 7.46 56.09
N LYS A 262 89.83 6.16 55.91
CA LYS A 262 88.81 5.16 55.56
C LYS A 262 87.74 4.99 56.65
N TYR A 263 88.13 5.06 57.92
CA TYR A 263 87.17 5.02 59.02
C TYR A 263 86.23 6.24 58.96
N GLU A 264 86.76 7.44 58.73
CA GLU A 264 85.95 8.67 58.59
C GLU A 264 85.03 8.63 57.36
N GLU A 265 85.48 8.13 56.22
CA GLU A 265 84.66 7.96 55.00
C GLU A 265 83.52 6.94 55.20
N VAL A 266 83.83 5.79 55.83
CA VAL A 266 82.80 4.78 56.17
C VAL A 266 81.82 5.34 57.19
N THR A 267 82.28 6.12 58.15
CA THR A 267 81.39 6.74 59.16
C THR A 267 80.49 7.82 58.54
N ALA A 268 81.01 8.60 57.58
CA ALA A 268 80.24 9.62 56.86
C ALA A 268 79.19 9.00 55.92
N SER A 269 79.55 7.94 55.19
CA SER A 269 78.62 7.19 54.33
C SER A 269 77.54 6.48 55.16
N ALA A 270 77.91 5.86 56.30
CA ALA A 270 76.95 5.26 57.22
C ALA A 270 75.98 6.30 57.82
N LYS A 271 76.48 7.51 58.14
CA LYS A 271 75.63 8.61 58.61
C LYS A 271 74.65 9.06 57.53
N LYS A 272 75.10 9.20 56.28
CA LYS A 272 74.24 9.60 55.16
C LYS A 272 73.20 8.53 54.80
N GLN A 273 73.57 7.26 54.84
CA GLN A 273 72.64 6.14 54.67
C GLN A 273 71.58 6.11 55.78
N LYS A 274 71.97 6.41 57.02
CA LYS A 274 71.03 6.53 58.13
C LYS A 274 70.05 7.68 57.93
N GLU A 275 70.53 8.86 57.53
CA GLU A 275 69.66 10.01 57.21
C GLU A 275 68.68 9.68 56.07
N GLN A 276 69.11 8.95 55.04
CA GLN A 276 68.25 8.50 53.94
C GLN A 276 67.21 7.46 54.41
N LEU A 277 67.61 6.49 55.25
CA LEU A 277 66.69 5.52 55.84
C LEU A 277 65.66 6.19 56.74
N ASP A 278 66.07 7.15 57.57
CA ASP A 278 65.17 7.92 58.43
C ASP A 278 64.17 8.73 57.57
N SER A 279 64.62 9.30 56.45
CA SER A 279 63.75 9.98 55.47
C SER A 279 62.74 9.01 54.84
N PHE A 280 63.17 7.85 54.34
CA PHE A 280 62.27 6.87 53.74
C PHE A 280 61.28 6.26 54.73
N LEU A 281 61.70 6.04 55.98
CA LEU A 281 60.81 5.58 57.04
C LEU A 281 59.75 6.64 57.37
N SER A 282 60.11 7.92 57.32
CA SER A 282 59.14 9.01 57.50
C SER A 282 58.11 9.06 56.36
N GLU A 283 58.53 8.86 55.12
CA GLU A 283 57.66 8.86 53.94
C GLU A 283 56.76 7.62 53.89
N LEU A 284 57.29 6.44 54.24
CA LEU A 284 56.50 5.23 54.38
C LEU A 284 55.40 5.39 55.44
N LYS A 285 55.73 6.06 56.56
CA LYS A 285 54.74 6.36 57.59
C LYS A 285 53.64 7.29 57.07
N THR A 286 54.00 8.37 56.38
CA THR A 286 52.99 9.31 55.82
C THR A 286 52.10 8.63 54.78
N LEU A 287 52.68 7.86 53.86
CA LEU A 287 51.89 7.13 52.85
C LEU A 287 51.00 6.06 53.48
N GLN A 288 51.46 5.40 54.56
CA GLN A 288 50.67 4.42 55.27
C GLN A 288 49.51 5.07 56.04
N ASP A 289 49.72 6.24 56.64
CA ASP A 289 48.68 7.04 57.28
C ASP A 289 47.64 7.53 56.25
N GLU A 290 48.08 8.04 55.09
CA GLU A 290 47.20 8.45 53.99
C GLU A 290 46.37 7.28 53.44
N ASN A 291 46.99 6.12 53.21
CA ASN A 291 46.31 4.93 52.72
C ASN A 291 45.28 4.40 53.73
N SER A 292 45.61 4.44 55.03
CA SER A 292 44.68 4.09 56.10
C SER A 292 43.50 5.06 56.15
N THR A 293 43.75 6.36 55.95
CA THR A 293 42.72 7.40 55.91
C THR A 293 41.81 7.28 54.69
N LEU A 294 42.36 6.95 53.52
CA LEU A 294 41.57 6.72 52.30
C LEU A 294 40.75 5.43 52.39
N LYS A 295 41.30 4.36 52.98
CA LYS A 295 40.56 3.11 53.23
C LYS A 295 39.40 3.33 54.18
N SER A 296 39.62 4.00 55.32
CA SER A 296 38.55 4.29 56.27
C SER A 296 37.47 5.19 55.65
N ARG A 297 37.87 6.17 54.82
CA ARG A 297 36.94 7.04 54.08
C ARG A 297 36.14 6.27 53.02
N ARG A 298 36.74 5.31 52.33
CA ARG A 298 36.03 4.45 51.37
C ARG A 298 35.02 3.54 52.07
N ASP A 299 35.42 2.96 53.19
CA ASP A 299 34.58 2.01 53.94
C ASP A 299 33.47 2.71 54.74
N THR A 300 33.49 4.06 54.83
CA THR A 300 32.45 4.89 55.45
C THR A 300 31.46 5.50 54.46
N TRP A 301 31.66 5.37 53.14
CA TRP A 301 30.66 5.79 52.15
C TRP A 301 29.47 4.84 52.14
N THR A 302 28.28 5.41 52.28
CA THR A 302 27.00 4.67 52.30
C THR A 302 26.16 5.00 51.06
N ASP A 303 25.15 4.18 50.77
CA ASP A 303 24.21 4.44 49.66
C ASP A 303 23.49 5.79 49.82
N GLU A 304 23.31 6.26 51.06
CA GLU A 304 22.77 7.59 51.36
C GLU A 304 23.67 8.72 50.87
N ASP A 305 24.99 8.55 50.92
CA ASP A 305 25.95 9.52 50.39
C ASP A 305 25.90 9.56 48.86
N PHE A 306 25.68 8.40 48.23
CA PHE A 306 25.49 8.29 46.79
C PHE A 306 24.18 8.94 46.32
N ILE A 307 23.07 8.71 47.05
CA ILE A 307 21.76 9.34 46.77
C ILE A 307 21.83 10.86 46.88
N ARG A 308 22.66 11.38 47.79
CA ARG A 308 22.88 12.82 47.97
C ARG A 308 23.73 13.45 46.87
N THR A 309 24.45 12.64 46.08
CA THR A 309 25.29 13.11 44.98
C THR A 309 24.42 13.71 43.87
N ASP A 310 24.84 14.85 43.33
CA ASP A 310 24.05 15.59 42.32
C ASP A 310 23.84 14.78 41.03
N VAL A 311 24.79 13.91 40.68
CA VAL A 311 24.68 12.98 39.55
C VAL A 311 23.49 12.04 39.72
N PHE A 312 23.28 11.48 40.92
CA PHE A 312 22.16 10.59 41.19
C PHE A 312 20.82 11.35 41.14
N LYS A 313 20.76 12.55 41.73
CA LYS A 313 19.55 13.40 41.68
C LYS A 313 19.20 13.79 40.24
N GLN A 314 20.19 14.15 39.44
CA GLN A 314 19.99 14.47 38.02
C GLN A 314 19.49 13.25 37.24
N PHE A 315 20.09 12.08 37.46
CA PHE A 315 19.64 10.83 36.83
C PHE A 315 18.20 10.47 37.24
N LYS A 316 17.86 10.61 38.53
CA LYS A 316 16.51 10.38 39.04
C LYS A 316 15.49 11.33 38.40
N ALA A 317 15.80 12.64 38.33
CA ALA A 317 14.94 13.63 37.70
C ALA A 317 14.73 13.31 36.20
N GLN A 318 15.80 12.97 35.48
CA GLN A 318 15.70 12.52 34.09
C GLN A 318 14.82 11.27 33.94
N ASN A 319 14.96 10.28 34.83
CA ASN A 319 14.16 9.08 34.80
C ASN A 319 12.68 9.35 35.10
N GLU A 320 12.37 10.23 36.06
CA GLU A 320 10.99 10.68 36.34
C GLU A 320 10.37 11.41 35.14
N ASP A 321 11.14 12.25 34.46
CA ASP A 321 10.67 12.95 33.26
C ASP A 321 10.48 12.00 32.08
N LEU A 322 11.34 10.99 31.93
CA LEU A 322 11.15 9.91 30.95
C LEU A 322 9.86 9.13 31.25
N ILE A 323 9.61 8.77 32.50
CA ILE A 323 8.37 8.06 32.91
C ILE A 323 7.14 8.92 32.57
N LYS A 324 7.15 10.22 32.91
CA LYS A 324 6.04 11.13 32.57
C LYS A 324 5.83 11.21 31.05
N ARG A 325 6.92 11.30 30.28
CA ARG A 325 6.84 11.35 28.81
C ARG A 325 6.29 10.05 28.23
N ILE A 326 6.71 8.89 28.76
CA ILE A 326 6.19 7.59 28.35
C ILE A 326 4.70 7.50 28.66
N ASN A 327 4.25 7.84 29.87
CA ASN A 327 2.83 7.82 30.23
C ASN A 327 1.98 8.75 29.34
N ASN A 328 2.48 9.94 29.03
CA ASN A 328 1.81 10.86 28.10
C ASN A 328 1.75 10.29 26.67
N LEU A 329 2.83 9.65 26.21
CA LEU A 329 2.86 8.98 24.91
C LEU A 329 1.91 7.78 24.87
N GLU A 330 1.80 7.00 25.93
CA GLU A 330 0.86 5.88 26.03
C GLU A 330 -0.59 6.36 26.02
N ALA A 331 -0.91 7.42 26.78
CA ALA A 331 -2.24 8.02 26.80
C ALA A 331 -2.65 8.58 25.43
N THR A 332 -1.74 9.33 24.78
CA THR A 332 -1.99 9.86 23.43
C THR A 332 -2.11 8.74 22.40
N ASN A 333 -1.30 7.69 22.49
CA ASN A 333 -1.39 6.55 21.58
C ASN A 333 -2.71 5.78 21.75
N LYS A 334 -3.18 5.61 22.99
CA LYS A 334 -4.51 5.05 23.27
C LYS A 334 -5.63 5.91 22.66
N HIS A 335 -5.58 7.22 22.87
CA HIS A 335 -6.56 8.14 22.30
C HIS A 335 -6.60 8.10 20.77
N LEU A 336 -5.43 8.11 20.11
CA LEU A 336 -5.33 8.02 18.65
C LEU A 336 -5.85 6.68 18.10
N ARG A 337 -5.69 5.57 18.85
CA ARG A 337 -6.27 4.27 18.46
C ARG A 337 -7.79 4.28 18.55
N GLU A 338 -8.35 4.81 19.64
CA GLU A 338 -9.81 4.93 19.82
C GLU A 338 -10.43 5.83 18.75
N GLU A 339 -9.77 6.94 18.39
CA GLU A 339 -10.21 7.82 17.31
C GLU A 339 -10.12 7.14 15.94
N ALA A 340 -9.05 6.39 15.66
CA ALA A 340 -8.91 5.63 14.42
C ALA A 340 -10.00 4.55 14.28
N GLU A 341 -10.30 3.82 15.36
CA GLU A 341 -11.39 2.83 15.39
C GLU A 341 -12.75 3.49 15.15
N LYS A 342 -13.00 4.65 15.78
CA LYS A 342 -14.23 5.43 15.58
C LYS A 342 -14.38 5.89 14.13
N LEU A 343 -13.34 6.49 13.54
CA LEU A 343 -13.35 6.95 12.15
C LEU A 343 -13.52 5.77 11.18
N GLN A 344 -12.94 4.61 11.47
CA GLN A 344 -13.12 3.40 10.68
C GLN A 344 -14.56 2.88 10.75
N ALA A 345 -15.18 2.89 11.94
CA ALA A 345 -16.58 2.53 12.13
C ALA A 345 -17.52 3.48 11.38
N GLU A 346 -17.31 4.79 11.50
CA GLU A 346 -18.09 5.83 10.79
C GLU A 346 -17.95 5.70 9.27
N ARG A 347 -16.73 5.49 8.76
CA ARG A 347 -16.49 5.24 7.32
C ARG A 347 -17.23 4.00 6.84
N THR A 348 -17.23 2.93 7.63
CA THR A 348 -17.92 1.67 7.28
C THR A 348 -19.44 1.88 7.27
N ALA A 349 -19.99 2.57 8.26
CA ALA A 349 -21.40 2.89 8.32
C ALA A 349 -21.83 3.78 7.14
N TYR A 350 -21.06 4.82 6.83
CA TYR A 350 -21.35 5.71 5.70
C TYR A 350 -21.27 4.97 4.36
N LYS A 351 -20.29 4.07 4.19
CA LYS A 351 -20.19 3.22 2.99
C LYS A 351 -21.43 2.35 2.84
N ASN A 352 -21.87 1.68 3.92
CA ASN A 352 -23.05 0.83 3.89
C ASN A 352 -24.32 1.64 3.59
N GLN A 353 -24.45 2.84 4.14
CA GLN A 353 -25.57 3.73 3.84
C GLN A 353 -25.57 4.14 2.37
N LEU A 354 -24.42 4.59 1.84
CA LEU A 354 -24.29 4.97 0.44
C LEU A 354 -24.60 3.82 -0.51
N GLU A 355 -24.16 2.61 -0.18
CA GLU A 355 -24.46 1.39 -0.95
C GLU A 355 -25.96 1.05 -0.90
N THR A 356 -26.59 1.21 0.27
CA THR A 356 -28.03 1.00 0.43
C THR A 356 -28.83 2.03 -0.39
N ASP A 357 -28.49 3.31 -0.30
CA ASP A 357 -29.16 4.39 -1.04
C ASP A 357 -28.98 4.23 -2.56
N ALA A 358 -27.77 3.86 -3.01
CA ALA A 358 -27.50 3.57 -4.42
C ALA A 358 -28.32 2.37 -4.92
N ASN A 359 -28.43 1.30 -4.11
CA ASN A 359 -29.24 0.13 -4.44
C ASN A 359 -30.73 0.47 -4.50
N LEU A 360 -31.25 1.31 -3.60
CA LEU A 360 -32.64 1.77 -3.62
C LEU A 360 -32.94 2.58 -4.88
N VAL A 361 -32.11 3.57 -5.21
CA VAL A 361 -32.27 4.37 -6.45
C VAL A 361 -32.20 3.48 -7.68
N THR A 362 -31.31 2.48 -7.69
CA THR A 362 -31.22 1.53 -8.81
C THR A 362 -32.52 0.72 -8.95
N GLN A 363 -33.07 0.21 -7.85
CA GLN A 363 -34.33 -0.54 -7.85
C GLN A 363 -35.52 0.31 -8.29
N GLU A 364 -35.58 1.58 -7.87
CA GLU A 364 -36.62 2.53 -8.30
C GLU A 364 -36.54 2.81 -9.81
N LEU A 365 -35.34 3.07 -10.32
CA LEU A 365 -35.12 3.29 -11.76
C LEU A 365 -35.43 2.02 -12.59
N GLU A 366 -35.06 0.84 -12.10
CA GLU A 366 -35.41 -0.43 -12.75
C GLU A 366 -36.93 -0.66 -12.78
N ALA A 367 -37.63 -0.35 -11.68
CA ALA A 367 -39.09 -0.46 -11.62
C ALA A 367 -39.78 0.53 -12.60
N ASP A 368 -39.28 1.76 -12.68
CA ASP A 368 -39.77 2.77 -13.62
C ASP A 368 -39.54 2.35 -15.08
N ILE A 369 -38.35 1.81 -15.41
CA ILE A 369 -38.05 1.27 -16.74
C ILE A 369 -39.04 0.15 -17.09
N ILE A 370 -39.26 -0.80 -16.18
CA ILE A 370 -40.21 -1.90 -16.39
C ILE A 370 -41.64 -1.35 -16.62
N SER A 371 -42.07 -0.36 -15.84
CA SER A 371 -43.39 0.26 -16.04
C SER A 371 -43.49 0.95 -17.39
N ARG A 372 -42.45 1.69 -17.81
CA ARG A 372 -42.41 2.36 -19.11
C ARG A 372 -42.38 1.38 -20.27
N ASP A 373 -41.66 0.28 -20.16
CA ASP A 373 -41.64 -0.79 -21.16
C ASP A 373 -43.02 -1.46 -21.32
N GLN A 374 -43.74 -1.66 -20.21
CA GLN A 374 -45.11 -2.17 -20.24
C GLN A 374 -46.07 -1.18 -20.92
N ASP A 375 -45.98 0.11 -20.60
CA ASP A 375 -46.79 1.16 -21.23
C ASP A 375 -46.49 1.23 -22.74
N LEU A 376 -45.22 1.15 -23.13
CA LEU A 376 -44.78 1.17 -24.52
C LEU A 376 -45.31 -0.06 -25.28
N ALA A 377 -45.27 -1.25 -24.67
CA ALA A 377 -45.85 -2.46 -25.24
C ALA A 377 -47.36 -2.31 -25.48
N ARG A 378 -48.10 -1.72 -24.52
CA ARG A 378 -49.55 -1.43 -24.66
C ARG A 378 -49.83 -0.43 -25.78
N VAL A 379 -49.04 0.65 -25.87
CA VAL A 379 -49.18 1.66 -26.95
C VAL A 379 -48.89 1.04 -28.31
N ARG A 380 -47.85 0.18 -28.42
CA ARG A 380 -47.56 -0.55 -29.66
C ARG A 380 -48.70 -1.46 -30.07
N SER A 381 -49.26 -2.25 -29.14
CA SER A 381 -50.38 -3.14 -29.47
C SER A 381 -51.62 -2.36 -29.92
N ALA A 382 -51.98 -1.28 -29.22
CA ALA A 382 -53.12 -0.44 -29.58
C ALA A 382 -52.90 0.26 -30.94
N ARG A 383 -51.69 0.75 -31.21
CA ARG A 383 -51.34 1.33 -32.51
C ARG A 383 -51.48 0.31 -33.63
N ASP A 384 -50.94 -0.89 -33.43
CA ASP A 384 -50.96 -1.94 -34.45
C ASP A 384 -52.39 -2.42 -34.72
N GLU A 385 -53.24 -2.50 -33.69
CA GLU A 385 -54.68 -2.77 -33.80
C GLU A 385 -55.41 -1.67 -34.60
N ILE A 386 -55.23 -0.39 -34.25
CA ILE A 386 -55.84 0.73 -34.97
C ILE A 386 -55.38 0.78 -36.44
N LEU A 387 -54.09 0.51 -36.70
CA LEU A 387 -53.56 0.46 -38.06
C LEU A 387 -54.20 -0.68 -38.88
N ALA A 388 -54.39 -1.86 -38.27
CA ALA A 388 -55.07 -2.97 -38.91
C ALA A 388 -56.54 -2.62 -39.22
N GLU A 389 -57.27 -2.06 -38.26
CA GLU A 389 -58.66 -1.63 -38.45
C GLU A 389 -58.79 -0.57 -39.56
N ASN A 390 -57.89 0.43 -39.58
CA ASN A 390 -57.90 1.49 -40.59
C ASN A 390 -57.65 0.92 -41.99
N THR A 391 -56.69 0.00 -42.11
CA THR A 391 -56.38 -0.69 -43.37
C THR A 391 -57.58 -1.51 -43.85
N GLN A 392 -58.24 -2.24 -42.95
CA GLN A 392 -59.44 -3.02 -43.27
C GLN A 392 -60.61 -2.11 -43.70
N ARG A 393 -60.85 -1.01 -42.98
CA ARG A 393 -61.90 -0.04 -43.33
C ARG A 393 -61.65 0.60 -44.69
N LYS A 394 -60.41 1.00 -44.99
CA LYS A 394 -60.04 1.56 -46.30
C LYS A 394 -60.28 0.56 -47.42
N ALA A 395 -59.87 -0.70 -47.23
CA ALA A 395 -60.11 -1.77 -48.20
C ALA A 395 -61.61 -2.00 -48.44
N SER A 396 -62.41 -2.03 -47.37
CA SER A 396 -63.87 -2.17 -47.47
C SER A 396 -64.51 -0.98 -48.21
N MET A 397 -64.15 0.26 -47.88
CA MET A 397 -64.72 1.43 -48.55
C MET A 397 -64.37 1.50 -50.04
N GLU A 398 -63.16 1.11 -50.41
CA GLU A 398 -62.76 1.07 -51.82
C GLU A 398 -63.51 -0.03 -52.59
N GLN A 399 -63.74 -1.19 -51.94
CA GLN A 399 -64.59 -2.24 -52.50
C GLN A 399 -66.05 -1.78 -52.67
N ASP A 400 -66.61 -1.08 -51.69
CA ASP A 400 -67.98 -0.54 -51.79
C ASP A 400 -68.09 0.54 -52.87
N ARG A 401 -67.10 1.43 -52.97
CA ARG A 401 -67.03 2.45 -54.02
C ARG A 401 -67.03 1.85 -55.41
N THR A 402 -66.15 0.87 -55.64
CA THR A 402 -66.08 0.15 -56.93
C THR A 402 -67.37 -0.62 -57.22
N SER A 403 -68.00 -1.23 -56.22
CA SER A 403 -69.32 -1.89 -56.37
C SER A 403 -70.41 -0.90 -56.78
N ILE A 404 -70.48 0.27 -56.14
CA ILE A 404 -71.46 1.33 -56.46
C ILE A 404 -71.26 1.85 -57.88
N GLU A 405 -70.01 2.07 -58.31
CA GLU A 405 -69.69 2.50 -59.66
C GLU A 405 -70.16 1.47 -60.71
N LEU A 406 -69.91 0.17 -60.48
CA LEU A 406 -70.38 -0.90 -61.37
C LEU A 406 -71.92 -1.01 -61.41
N ILE A 407 -72.62 -0.80 -60.29
CA ILE A 407 -74.09 -0.81 -60.25
C ILE A 407 -74.65 0.39 -61.03
N LYS A 408 -74.04 1.56 -60.93
CA LYS A 408 -74.44 2.75 -61.71
C LYS A 408 -74.25 2.53 -63.21
N ASP A 409 -73.10 2.00 -63.62
CA ASP A 409 -72.84 1.65 -65.02
C ASP A 409 -73.89 0.66 -65.55
N LEU A 410 -74.25 -0.37 -64.75
CA LEU A 410 -75.28 -1.33 -65.13
C LEU A 410 -76.68 -0.73 -65.19
N SER A 411 -77.05 0.14 -64.25
CA SER A 411 -78.36 0.81 -64.23
C SER A 411 -78.52 1.68 -65.48
N THR A 412 -77.53 2.53 -65.78
CA THR A 412 -77.59 3.41 -66.96
C THR A 412 -77.68 2.62 -68.27
N ALA A 413 -76.98 1.48 -68.36
CA ALA A 413 -77.09 0.60 -69.53
C ALA A 413 -78.47 -0.08 -69.64
N LYS A 414 -79.10 -0.43 -68.51
CA LYS A 414 -80.47 -0.96 -68.49
C LYS A 414 -81.48 0.12 -68.89
N ASP A 415 -81.35 1.33 -68.36
CA ASP A 415 -82.26 2.45 -68.65
C ASP A 415 -82.22 2.83 -70.14
N ASP A 416 -81.03 2.90 -70.75
CA ASP A 416 -80.91 3.13 -72.20
C ASP A 416 -81.57 2.01 -73.02
N ARG A 417 -81.51 0.75 -72.56
CA ARG A 417 -82.16 -0.37 -73.25
C ARG A 417 -83.68 -0.38 -73.06
N ILE A 418 -84.17 -0.03 -71.88
CA ILE A 418 -85.60 0.14 -71.61
C ILE A 418 -86.13 1.25 -72.51
N ALA A 419 -85.49 2.41 -72.56
CA ALA A 419 -85.88 3.50 -73.45
C ALA A 419 -85.90 3.08 -74.94
N ALA A 420 -84.93 2.29 -75.38
CA ALA A 420 -84.93 1.74 -76.74
C ALA A 420 -86.11 0.79 -76.98
N LEU A 421 -86.41 -0.11 -76.04
CA LEU A 421 -87.54 -1.03 -76.15
C LEU A 421 -88.90 -0.32 -76.07
N GLU A 422 -89.05 0.68 -75.19
CA GLU A 422 -90.25 1.50 -75.07
C GLU A 422 -90.54 2.27 -76.35
N SER A 423 -89.51 2.81 -77.02
CA SER A 423 -89.68 3.45 -78.33
C SER A 423 -90.14 2.47 -79.41
N GLN A 424 -89.58 1.25 -79.41
CA GLN A 424 -90.02 0.17 -80.31
C GLN A 424 -91.47 -0.28 -80.03
N THR A 425 -91.85 -0.42 -78.76
CA THR A 425 -93.22 -0.79 -78.36
C THR A 425 -94.21 0.30 -78.73
N SER A 426 -93.85 1.58 -78.54
CA SER A 426 -94.68 2.73 -78.91
C SER A 426 -94.96 2.75 -80.42
N ARG A 427 -93.96 2.44 -81.26
CA ARG A 427 -94.16 2.26 -82.71
C ARG A 427 -95.11 1.11 -83.03
N LEU A 428 -94.92 -0.05 -82.40
CA LEU A 428 -95.73 -1.24 -82.63
C LEU A 428 -97.18 -1.06 -82.17
N GLN A 429 -97.43 -0.37 -81.06
CA GLN A 429 -98.77 -0.02 -80.59
C GLN A 429 -99.47 0.94 -81.56
N CYS A 430 -98.75 1.91 -82.12
CA CYS A 430 -99.28 2.80 -83.16
C CYS A 430 -99.67 2.06 -84.47
N VAL A 431 -99.17 0.83 -84.66
CA VAL A 431 -99.53 -0.06 -85.77
C VAL A 431 -100.76 -0.92 -85.44
N GLU A 432 -100.95 -1.35 -84.19
CA GLU A 432 -102.10 -2.15 -83.74
C GLU A 432 -103.43 -1.39 -83.70
N ASP A 433 -103.42 -0.07 -83.41
CA ASP A 433 -104.63 0.78 -83.45
C ASP A 433 -105.21 0.98 -84.87
N VAL A 434 -104.54 0.46 -85.89
CA VAL A 434 -105.02 0.42 -87.28
C VAL A 434 -105.06 -1.04 -87.71
N GLU A 435 -106.24 -1.67 -87.66
CA GLU A 435 -106.47 -3.04 -88.16
C GLU A 435 -105.77 -3.24 -89.51
N MET A 436 -104.68 -4.01 -89.48
CA MET A 436 -103.96 -4.43 -90.67
C MET A 436 -104.77 -5.57 -91.30
N LEU A 437 -105.69 -5.21 -92.19
CA LEU A 437 -106.30 -6.17 -93.10
C LEU A 437 -105.21 -6.84 -93.94
N ASP A 438 -105.36 -8.16 -94.10
CA ASP A 438 -104.39 -9.08 -94.70
C ASP A 438 -103.82 -8.63 -96.05
N ALA A 439 -102.55 -8.98 -96.25
CA ALA A 439 -101.69 -8.49 -97.33
C ALA A 439 -101.88 -9.18 -98.69
N ASP A 440 -103.11 -9.57 -99.08
CA ASP A 440 -103.30 -10.30 -100.36
C ASP A 440 -104.35 -9.73 -101.34
N ASP A 441 -105.03 -8.61 -101.03
CA ASP A 441 -105.92 -7.95 -102.00
C ASP A 441 -105.26 -6.73 -102.66
N ASN A 442 -104.43 -7.01 -103.67
CA ASN A 442 -103.93 -6.02 -104.63
C ASN A 442 -104.95 -5.76 -105.75
N GLN A 443 -106.19 -5.39 -105.42
CA GLN A 443 -107.15 -4.90 -106.40
C GLN A 443 -107.87 -3.65 -105.89
N GLU A 444 -107.53 -2.52 -106.52
CA GLU A 444 -108.19 -1.19 -106.46
C GLU A 444 -108.24 -0.50 -105.08
N LEU A 445 -107.07 -0.13 -104.55
CA LEU A 445 -106.95 0.83 -103.44
C LEU A 445 -107.42 2.23 -103.86
N SER A 446 -108.26 2.87 -103.03
CA SER A 446 -108.68 4.27 -103.21
C SER A 446 -107.49 5.24 -103.06
N GLN A 447 -107.51 6.37 -103.77
CA GLN A 447 -106.43 7.38 -103.72
C GLN A 447 -106.21 7.93 -102.29
N ASP A 448 -107.26 7.99 -101.47
CA ASP A 448 -107.17 8.41 -100.07
C ASP A 448 -106.53 7.35 -99.17
N GLU A 449 -106.82 6.07 -99.41
CA GLU A 449 -106.20 4.94 -98.69
C GLU A 449 -104.70 4.85 -98.98
N LEU A 450 -104.30 5.13 -100.23
CA LEU A 450 -102.89 5.16 -100.62
C LEU A 450 -102.14 6.33 -99.97
N ARG A 451 -102.78 7.50 -99.85
CA ARG A 451 -102.22 8.66 -99.13
C ARG A 451 -102.10 8.39 -97.63
N GLN A 452 -103.06 7.68 -97.03
CA GLN A 452 -103.03 7.31 -95.62
C GLN A 452 -101.94 6.27 -95.34
N LYS A 453 -101.79 5.26 -96.21
CA LYS A 453 -100.66 4.31 -96.16
C LYS A 453 -99.31 5.01 -96.34
N TYR A 454 -99.20 5.99 -97.24
CA TYR A 454 -97.97 6.76 -97.42
C TYR A 454 -97.63 7.61 -96.18
N LYS A 455 -98.62 8.29 -95.57
CA LYS A 455 -98.41 9.02 -94.31
C LYS A 455 -97.99 8.09 -93.17
N LYS A 456 -98.63 6.91 -93.05
CA LYS A 456 -98.24 5.88 -92.08
C LYS A 456 -96.79 5.43 -92.32
N LEU A 457 -96.45 5.09 -93.56
CA LEU A 457 -95.09 4.68 -93.93
C LEU A 457 -94.05 5.78 -93.68
N GLN A 458 -94.40 7.04 -93.90
CA GLN A 458 -93.53 8.18 -93.62
C GLN A 458 -93.32 8.39 -92.11
N LEU A 459 -94.37 8.21 -91.30
CA LEU A 459 -94.27 8.25 -89.84
C LEU A 459 -93.47 7.06 -89.31
N ASP A 460 -93.69 5.85 -89.85
CA ASP A 460 -92.93 4.65 -89.50
C ASP A 460 -91.46 4.81 -89.86
N PHE A 461 -91.15 5.35 -91.04
CA PHE A 461 -89.79 5.64 -91.47
C PHE A 461 -89.11 6.68 -90.56
N GLN A 462 -89.85 7.70 -90.11
CA GLN A 462 -89.34 8.69 -89.15
C GLN A 462 -89.11 8.07 -87.77
N SER A 463 -90.03 7.24 -87.27
CA SER A 463 -89.90 6.52 -86.00
C SER A 463 -88.70 5.57 -86.02
N ILE A 464 -88.57 4.76 -87.07
CA ILE A 464 -87.44 3.84 -87.25
C ILE A 464 -86.10 4.60 -87.28
N ASN A 465 -86.03 5.74 -87.96
CA ASN A 465 -84.82 6.56 -87.99
C ASN A 465 -84.49 7.21 -86.64
N GLN A 466 -85.45 7.40 -85.75
CA GLN A 466 -85.24 7.87 -84.38
C GLN A 466 -84.88 6.73 -83.41
N GLU A 467 -85.40 5.52 -83.66
CA GLU A 467 -85.15 4.32 -82.85
C GLU A 467 -83.78 3.69 -83.13
N LEU A 468 -83.33 3.71 -84.39
CA LEU A 468 -82.08 3.07 -84.80
C LEU A 468 -80.86 3.62 -84.02
N PRO A 469 -80.70 4.94 -83.81
CA PRO A 469 -79.63 5.47 -82.96
C PRO A 469 -79.74 5.07 -81.49
N SER A 470 -80.96 4.94 -80.95
CA SER A 470 -81.19 4.53 -79.56
C SER A 470 -80.80 3.06 -79.34
N ILE A 471 -81.20 2.18 -80.26
CA ILE A 471 -80.82 0.77 -80.26
C ILE A 471 -79.31 0.61 -80.48
N GLU A 472 -78.73 1.37 -81.41
CA GLU A 472 -77.29 1.36 -81.64
C GLU A 472 -76.51 1.81 -80.41
N LYS A 473 -76.97 2.87 -79.71
CA LYS A 473 -76.37 3.35 -78.45
C LYS A 473 -76.46 2.30 -77.35
N ALA A 474 -77.62 1.68 -77.14
CA ALA A 474 -77.81 0.63 -76.14
C ALA A 474 -76.96 -0.62 -76.45
N TYR A 475 -76.88 -1.01 -77.72
CA TYR A 475 -76.06 -2.14 -78.17
C TYR A 475 -74.57 -1.86 -78.02
N LYS A 476 -74.10 -0.67 -78.40
CA LYS A 476 -72.70 -0.25 -78.19
C LYS A 476 -72.35 -0.26 -76.70
N LYS A 477 -73.17 0.35 -75.84
CA LYS A 477 -72.95 0.32 -74.39
C LYS A 477 -72.90 -1.09 -73.81
N MET A 478 -73.80 -1.98 -74.25
CA MET A 478 -73.81 -3.37 -73.79
C MET A 478 -72.57 -4.14 -74.27
N LYS A 479 -72.16 -3.93 -75.53
CA LYS A 479 -70.95 -4.51 -76.10
C LYS A 479 -69.70 -4.01 -75.38
N ASP A 480 -69.61 -2.71 -75.11
CA ASP A 480 -68.50 -2.09 -74.40
C ASP A 480 -68.44 -2.60 -72.95
N LEU A 481 -69.59 -2.77 -72.27
CA LEU A 481 -69.66 -3.38 -70.95
C LEU A 481 -69.22 -4.86 -70.95
N ALA A 482 -69.59 -5.62 -71.99
CA ALA A 482 -69.15 -7.02 -72.15
C ALA A 482 -67.64 -7.11 -72.43
N GLN A 483 -67.11 -6.23 -73.28
CA GLN A 483 -65.67 -6.12 -73.54
C GLN A 483 -64.90 -5.69 -72.28
N LYS A 484 -65.42 -4.72 -71.53
CA LYS A 484 -64.87 -4.30 -70.23
C LYS A 484 -64.80 -5.48 -69.26
N LYS A 485 -65.85 -6.28 -69.13
CA LYS A 485 -65.82 -7.50 -68.31
C LYS A 485 -64.76 -8.51 -68.76
N VAL A 486 -64.59 -8.72 -70.07
CA VAL A 486 -63.55 -9.62 -70.58
C VAL A 486 -62.16 -9.09 -70.22
N LEU A 487 -61.92 -7.79 -70.38
CA LEU A 487 -60.66 -7.16 -69.97
C LEU A 487 -60.44 -7.24 -68.45
N ASP A 488 -61.49 -7.07 -67.65
CA ASP A 488 -61.43 -7.22 -66.19
C ASP A 488 -61.08 -8.67 -65.80
N PHE A 489 -61.61 -9.68 -66.51
CA PHE A 489 -61.22 -11.08 -66.30
C PHE A 489 -59.75 -11.33 -66.66
N VAL A 490 -59.26 -10.78 -67.77
CA VAL A 490 -57.84 -10.87 -68.12
C VAL A 490 -56.97 -10.20 -67.06
N ALA A 491 -57.36 -9.02 -66.56
CA ALA A 491 -56.64 -8.35 -65.47
C ALA A 491 -56.68 -9.15 -64.16
N LEU A 492 -57.80 -9.82 -63.85
CA LEU A 492 -57.90 -10.73 -62.72
C LEU A 492 -57.00 -11.95 -62.87
N GLU A 493 -56.91 -12.53 -64.07
CA GLU A 493 -56.01 -13.65 -64.37
C GLU A 493 -54.53 -13.24 -64.21
N GLU A 494 -54.15 -12.07 -64.71
CA GLU A 494 -52.81 -11.50 -64.49
C GLU A 494 -52.54 -11.27 -63.00
N LYS A 495 -53.53 -10.75 -62.26
CA LYS A 495 -53.42 -10.57 -60.80
C LYS A 495 -53.25 -11.91 -60.09
N ILE A 496 -53.99 -12.95 -60.49
CA ILE A 496 -53.83 -14.31 -59.95
C ILE A 496 -52.42 -14.83 -60.25
N ALA A 497 -51.90 -14.65 -61.46
CA ALA A 497 -50.54 -15.05 -61.82
C ALA A 497 -49.48 -14.33 -60.95
N LEU A 498 -49.65 -13.03 -60.73
CA LEU A 498 -48.80 -12.26 -59.82
C LEU A 498 -48.90 -12.76 -58.38
N LEU A 499 -50.12 -13.00 -57.87
CA LEU A 499 -50.34 -13.53 -56.52
C LEU A 499 -49.73 -14.92 -56.34
N ILE A 500 -49.74 -15.78 -57.37
CA ILE A 500 -49.07 -17.09 -57.34
C ILE A 500 -47.54 -16.91 -57.25
N ALA A 501 -46.97 -15.98 -58.01
CA ALA A 501 -45.54 -15.67 -57.95
C ALA A 501 -45.14 -15.06 -56.61
N GLU A 502 -45.96 -14.15 -56.07
CA GLU A 502 -45.77 -13.55 -54.75
C GLU A 502 -45.90 -14.59 -53.63
N LYS A 503 -46.89 -15.48 -53.70
CA LYS A 503 -47.02 -16.62 -52.78
C LYS A 503 -45.77 -17.49 -52.82
N SER A 504 -45.28 -17.86 -54.00
CA SER A 504 -44.05 -18.67 -54.12
C SER A 504 -42.84 -17.96 -53.49
N LYS A 505 -42.69 -16.65 -53.72
CA LYS A 505 -41.66 -15.84 -53.05
C LYS A 505 -41.86 -15.77 -51.53
N ALA A 506 -43.10 -15.66 -51.06
CA ALA A 506 -43.45 -15.64 -49.64
C ALA A 506 -43.12 -16.98 -48.98
N ASP A 507 -43.44 -18.11 -49.64
CA ASP A 507 -43.10 -19.46 -49.18
C ASP A 507 -41.58 -19.64 -49.10
N GLN A 508 -40.83 -19.21 -50.12
CA GLN A 508 -39.35 -19.23 -50.07
C GLN A 508 -38.80 -18.41 -48.91
N LYS A 509 -39.32 -17.19 -48.69
CA LYS A 509 -38.93 -16.36 -47.54
C LYS A 509 -39.31 -17.01 -46.22
N TYR A 510 -40.48 -17.64 -46.13
CA TYR A 510 -40.93 -18.36 -44.94
C TYR A 510 -39.99 -19.52 -44.61
N PHE A 511 -39.61 -20.36 -45.59
CA PHE A 511 -38.68 -21.46 -45.35
C PHE A 511 -37.27 -20.98 -44.99
N ALA A 512 -36.79 -19.90 -45.61
CA ALA A 512 -35.52 -19.28 -45.23
C ALA A 512 -35.57 -18.76 -43.78
N ALA A 513 -36.62 -18.01 -43.41
CA ALA A 513 -36.81 -17.52 -42.05
C ALA A 513 -36.98 -18.66 -41.03
N ARG A 514 -37.65 -19.76 -41.40
CA ARG A 514 -37.79 -20.96 -40.56
C ARG A 514 -36.42 -21.60 -40.30
N LYS A 515 -35.60 -21.75 -41.34
CA LYS A 515 -34.23 -22.28 -41.24
C LYS A 515 -33.36 -21.39 -40.34
N ASP A 516 -33.42 -20.08 -40.53
CA ASP A 516 -32.68 -19.12 -39.70
C ASP A 516 -33.16 -19.16 -38.24
N ALA A 517 -34.47 -19.32 -38.01
CA ALA A 517 -35.04 -19.48 -36.68
C ALA A 517 -34.55 -20.79 -36.01
N ASP A 518 -34.46 -21.90 -36.75
CA ASP A 518 -33.91 -23.15 -36.23
C ASP A 518 -32.41 -23.03 -35.89
N THR A 519 -31.63 -22.33 -36.73
CA THR A 519 -30.21 -22.03 -36.42
C THR A 519 -30.09 -21.19 -35.15
N ARG A 520 -30.88 -20.11 -35.01
CA ARG A 520 -30.89 -19.29 -33.78
C ARG A 520 -31.33 -20.08 -32.56
N ASN A 521 -32.32 -20.96 -32.67
CA ASN A 521 -32.74 -21.84 -31.57
C ASN A 521 -31.62 -22.81 -31.15
N ASN A 522 -30.82 -23.31 -32.09
CA ASN A 522 -29.65 -24.13 -31.78
C ASN A 522 -28.57 -23.32 -31.06
N GLU A 523 -28.29 -22.09 -31.50
CA GLU A 523 -27.36 -21.17 -30.83
C GLU A 523 -27.82 -20.84 -29.41
N ILE A 524 -29.10 -20.52 -29.22
CA ILE A 524 -29.69 -20.27 -27.89
C ILE A 524 -29.52 -21.48 -26.98
N ARG A 525 -29.75 -22.71 -27.48
CA ARG A 525 -29.53 -23.94 -26.69
C ARG A 525 -28.06 -24.12 -26.30
N SER A 526 -27.14 -23.88 -27.23
CA SER A 526 -25.70 -23.93 -26.98
C SER A 526 -25.27 -22.90 -25.92
N LEU A 527 -25.73 -21.65 -26.06
CA LEU A 527 -25.45 -20.57 -25.10
C LEU A 527 -26.03 -20.87 -23.73
N ARG A 528 -27.25 -21.42 -23.64
CA ARG A 528 -27.83 -21.86 -22.35
C ARG A 528 -27.01 -22.96 -21.70
N HIS A 529 -26.54 -23.93 -22.48
CA HIS A 529 -25.67 -24.99 -21.95
C HIS A 529 -24.32 -24.43 -21.47
N GLN A 530 -23.70 -23.53 -22.24
CA GLN A 530 -22.47 -22.84 -21.82
C GLN A 530 -22.67 -21.99 -20.56
N ASN A 531 -23.81 -21.30 -20.44
CA ASN A 531 -24.13 -20.50 -19.27
C ASN A 531 -24.35 -21.37 -18.02
N SER A 532 -25.05 -22.51 -18.17
CA SER A 532 -25.19 -23.50 -17.08
C SER A 532 -23.83 -24.02 -16.61
N LYS A 533 -22.94 -24.37 -17.54
CA LYS A 533 -21.58 -24.82 -17.20
C LYS A 533 -20.75 -23.72 -16.53
N SER A 534 -20.90 -22.47 -16.97
CA SER A 534 -20.25 -21.31 -16.35
C SER A 534 -20.77 -21.09 -14.92
N ALA A 535 -22.07 -21.24 -14.69
CA ALA A 535 -22.67 -21.16 -13.36
C ALA A 535 -22.19 -22.28 -12.43
N GLU A 536 -22.04 -23.51 -12.93
CA GLU A 536 -21.44 -24.63 -12.18
C GLU A 536 -19.98 -24.34 -11.80
N ILE A 537 -19.17 -23.82 -12.73
CA ILE A 537 -17.78 -23.42 -12.44
C ILE A 537 -17.74 -22.32 -11.38
N ILE A 538 -18.61 -21.32 -11.46
CA ILE A 538 -18.71 -20.25 -10.46
C ILE A 538 -19.08 -20.84 -9.08
N ALA A 539 -20.03 -21.78 -9.02
CA ALA A 539 -20.38 -22.44 -7.77
C ALA A 539 -19.19 -23.20 -7.17
N GLN A 540 -18.45 -23.97 -7.98
CA GLN A 540 -17.24 -24.67 -7.55
C GLN A 540 -16.15 -23.70 -7.06
N LEU A 541 -15.95 -22.57 -7.73
CA LEU A 541 -15.00 -21.54 -7.30
C LEU A 541 -15.41 -20.90 -5.97
N LYS A 542 -16.71 -20.66 -5.75
CA LYS A 542 -17.24 -20.16 -4.47
C LYS A 542 -17.03 -21.16 -3.34
N ASP A 543 -17.25 -22.46 -3.59
CA ASP A 543 -17.01 -23.50 -2.59
C ASP A 543 -15.52 -23.63 -2.25
N LEU A 544 -14.63 -23.53 -3.24
CA LEU A 544 -13.19 -23.50 -3.02
C LEU A 544 -12.75 -22.24 -2.26
N GLU A 545 -13.33 -21.08 -2.56
CA GLU A 545 -13.09 -19.85 -1.80
C GLU A 545 -13.53 -20.01 -0.33
N ALA A 546 -14.70 -20.62 -0.08
CA ALA A 546 -15.16 -20.89 1.28
C ALA A 546 -14.21 -21.84 2.03
N GLN A 547 -13.74 -22.91 1.38
CA GLN A 547 -12.77 -23.83 1.97
C GLN A 547 -11.43 -23.17 2.29
N THR A 548 -10.92 -22.31 1.39
CA THR A 548 -9.66 -21.58 1.61
C THR A 548 -9.79 -20.55 2.73
N ARG A 549 -10.92 -19.84 2.83
CA ARG A 549 -11.23 -18.94 3.96
C ARG A 549 -11.27 -19.70 5.29
N LEU A 550 -11.89 -20.88 5.32
CA LEU A 550 -11.90 -21.74 6.51
C LEU A 550 -10.49 -22.19 6.90
N LEU A 551 -9.67 -22.61 5.93
CA LEU A 551 -8.27 -22.98 6.18
C LEU A 551 -7.46 -21.81 6.74
N LEU A 552 -7.65 -20.61 6.18
CA LEU A 552 -6.97 -19.40 6.63
C LEU A 552 -7.36 -19.06 8.07
N GLY A 553 -8.65 -19.10 8.42
CA GLY A 553 -9.11 -18.90 9.80
C GLY A 553 -8.55 -19.94 10.78
N ASN A 554 -8.43 -21.21 10.35
CA ASN A 554 -7.80 -22.25 11.15
C ASN A 554 -6.30 -22.01 11.37
N LEU A 555 -5.57 -21.55 10.35
CA LEU A 555 -4.16 -21.21 10.45
C LEU A 555 -3.94 -19.97 11.33
N GLU A 556 -4.79 -18.95 11.22
CA GLU A 556 -4.76 -17.77 12.09
C GLU A 556 -4.96 -18.14 13.55
N LYS A 557 -5.92 -19.03 13.84
CA LYS A 557 -6.13 -19.57 15.18
C LYS A 557 -4.88 -20.30 15.69
N GLN A 558 -4.30 -21.19 14.89
CA GLN A 558 -3.07 -21.90 15.27
C GLN A 558 -1.90 -20.93 15.54
N VAL A 559 -1.74 -19.88 14.74
CA VAL A 559 -0.72 -18.85 14.97
C VAL A 559 -0.97 -18.09 16.28
N SER A 560 -2.23 -17.78 16.58
CA SER A 560 -2.61 -17.15 17.86
C SER A 560 -2.29 -18.06 19.05
N ASP A 561 -2.67 -19.34 18.97
CA ASP A 561 -2.41 -20.34 20.02
C ASP A 561 -0.89 -20.52 20.22
N LEU A 562 -0.10 -20.57 19.14
CA LEU A 562 1.36 -20.64 19.20
C LEU A 562 1.99 -19.39 19.81
N LYS A 563 1.46 -18.19 19.52
CA LYS A 563 1.93 -16.95 20.17
C LYS A 563 1.65 -16.95 21.67
N GLN A 564 0.46 -17.41 22.08
CA GLN A 564 0.08 -17.50 23.49
C GLN A 564 0.95 -18.52 24.25
N THR A 565 1.18 -19.70 23.67
CA THR A 565 2.07 -20.72 24.26
C THR A 565 3.51 -20.21 24.36
N ASN A 566 4.04 -19.54 23.33
CA ASN A 566 5.37 -18.95 23.36
C ASN A 566 5.51 -17.83 24.40
N SER A 567 4.48 -16.98 24.56
CA SER A 567 4.43 -15.99 25.64
C SER A 567 4.46 -16.66 27.02
N THR A 568 3.74 -17.76 27.19
CA THR A 568 3.71 -18.53 28.45
C THR A 568 5.08 -19.13 28.74
N LEU A 569 5.71 -19.78 27.76
CA LEU A 569 7.06 -20.33 27.88
C LEU A 569 8.10 -19.24 28.19
N THR A 570 7.97 -18.05 27.59
CA THR A 570 8.86 -16.92 27.89
C THR A 570 8.74 -16.47 29.34
N ILE A 571 7.53 -16.46 29.90
CA ILE A 571 7.30 -16.13 31.32
C ILE A 571 7.90 -17.23 32.22
N GLU A 572 7.73 -18.50 31.87
CA GLU A 572 8.32 -19.62 32.60
C GLU A 572 9.86 -19.58 32.57
N ILE A 573 10.47 -19.29 31.42
CA ILE A 573 11.92 -19.13 31.30
C ILE A 573 12.41 -18.02 32.24
N LYS A 574 11.78 -16.84 32.22
CA LYS A 574 12.14 -15.73 33.14
C LYS A 574 11.99 -16.13 34.61
N LYS A 575 10.93 -16.87 34.95
CA LYS A 575 10.73 -17.40 36.30
C LYS A 575 11.85 -18.37 36.68
N MET A 576 12.19 -19.30 35.80
CA MET A 576 13.28 -20.27 36.00
C MET A 576 14.64 -19.57 36.15
N GLU A 577 14.94 -18.58 35.31
CA GLU A 577 16.14 -17.74 35.41
C GLU A 577 16.22 -17.04 36.78
N SER A 578 15.12 -16.43 37.24
CA SER A 578 15.06 -15.80 38.57
C SER A 578 15.33 -16.81 39.69
N THR A 579 14.68 -17.98 39.66
CA THR A 579 14.91 -19.02 40.68
C THR A 579 16.34 -19.58 40.65
N SER A 580 16.93 -19.69 39.46
CA SER A 580 18.32 -20.12 39.28
C SER A 580 19.28 -19.07 39.86
N MET A 581 19.08 -17.79 39.56
CA MET A 581 19.86 -16.70 40.13
C MET A 581 19.78 -16.66 41.66
N GLU A 582 18.59 -16.88 42.24
CA GLU A 582 18.44 -17.01 43.69
C GLU A 582 19.19 -18.21 44.26
N ALA A 583 19.12 -19.37 43.60
CA ALA A 583 19.85 -20.56 44.02
C ALA A 583 21.37 -20.35 43.97
N VAL A 584 21.88 -19.70 42.92
CA VAL A 584 23.30 -19.31 42.79
C VAL A 584 23.69 -18.37 43.94
N ARG A 585 22.91 -17.32 44.21
CA ARG A 585 23.18 -16.40 45.34
C ARG A 585 23.20 -17.12 46.69
N ARG A 586 22.26 -18.06 46.92
CA ARG A 586 22.25 -18.89 48.14
C ARG A 586 23.50 -19.78 48.22
N SER A 587 23.90 -20.39 47.11
CA SER A 587 25.12 -21.21 47.04
C SER A 587 26.38 -20.40 47.31
N GLU A 588 26.50 -19.21 46.72
CA GLU A 588 27.62 -18.28 46.99
C GLU A 588 27.66 -17.86 48.46
N SER A 589 26.51 -17.56 49.07
CA SER A 589 26.42 -17.24 50.49
C SER A 589 26.87 -18.40 51.37
N LEU A 590 26.42 -19.63 51.08
CA LEU A 590 26.83 -20.83 51.81
C LEU A 590 28.33 -21.12 51.62
N ASN A 591 28.87 -20.91 50.41
CA ASN A 591 30.30 -21.05 50.14
C ASN A 591 31.14 -20.04 50.94
N ARG A 592 30.67 -18.79 51.09
CA ARG A 592 31.33 -17.80 51.96
C ARG A 592 31.35 -18.28 53.42
N GLN A 593 30.21 -18.72 53.94
CA GLN A 593 30.12 -19.27 55.30
C GLN A 593 31.02 -20.50 55.49
N LEU A 594 31.07 -21.41 54.51
CA LEU A 594 31.98 -22.56 54.55
C LEU A 594 33.44 -22.12 54.55
N SER A 595 33.80 -21.10 53.77
CA SER A 595 35.17 -20.55 53.75
C SER A 595 35.55 -19.91 55.09
N GLU A 596 34.63 -19.18 55.71
CA GLU A 596 34.80 -18.57 57.03
C GLU A 596 34.97 -19.65 58.10
N LEU A 597 34.08 -20.64 58.15
CA LEU A 597 34.18 -21.78 59.07
C LEU A 597 35.49 -22.56 58.85
N THR A 598 35.89 -22.79 57.60
CA THR A 598 37.16 -23.44 57.27
C THR A 598 38.34 -22.62 57.79
N SER A 599 38.30 -21.30 57.67
CA SER A 599 39.35 -20.42 58.20
C SER A 599 39.40 -20.44 59.73
N LEU A 600 38.25 -20.47 60.41
CA LEU A 600 38.14 -20.58 61.87
C LEU A 600 38.68 -21.91 62.37
N VAL A 601 38.36 -23.02 61.69
CA VAL A 601 38.91 -24.34 62.01
C VAL A 601 40.42 -24.34 61.86
N LYS A 602 40.96 -23.82 60.75
CA LYS A 602 42.41 -23.69 60.55
C LYS A 602 43.08 -22.85 61.64
N ALA A 603 42.48 -21.72 62.01
CA ALA A 603 42.99 -20.86 63.07
C ALA A 603 43.00 -21.58 64.42
N ARG A 604 41.92 -22.30 64.76
CA ARG A 604 41.82 -23.10 65.98
C ARG A 604 42.82 -24.24 66.02
N ASP A 605 43.04 -24.93 64.90
CA ASP A 605 44.00 -26.03 64.82
C ASP A 605 45.43 -25.52 64.97
N ASN A 606 45.77 -24.39 64.33
CA ASN A 606 47.05 -23.71 64.54
C ASN A 606 47.25 -23.28 66.00
N ALA A 607 46.22 -22.69 66.63
CA ALA A 607 46.26 -22.34 68.05
C ALA A 607 46.44 -23.56 68.95
N SER A 608 45.74 -24.66 68.65
CA SER A 608 45.85 -25.93 69.40
C SER A 608 47.22 -26.59 69.21
N ALA A 609 47.84 -26.47 68.04
CA ALA A 609 49.20 -26.92 67.78
C ALA A 609 50.22 -26.09 68.58
N ALA A 610 50.09 -24.76 68.56
CA ALA A 610 50.94 -23.86 69.35
C ALA A 610 50.81 -24.11 70.86
N MET A 611 49.60 -24.38 71.36
CA MET A 611 49.38 -24.75 72.77
C MET A 611 50.04 -26.09 73.12
N ARG A 612 49.97 -27.09 72.23
CA ARG A 612 50.67 -28.38 72.42
C ARG A 612 52.19 -28.23 72.43
N GLU A 613 52.74 -27.40 71.54
CA GLU A 613 54.17 -27.10 71.52
C GLU A 613 54.62 -26.40 72.81
N ARG A 614 53.87 -25.40 73.28
CA ARG A 614 54.11 -24.75 74.58
C ARG A 614 54.05 -25.73 75.74
N HIS A 615 53.06 -26.62 75.75
CA HIS A 615 52.93 -27.65 76.78
C HIS A 615 54.14 -28.60 76.78
N ALA A 616 54.58 -29.06 75.60
CA ALA A 616 55.75 -29.92 75.48
C ALA A 616 57.04 -29.23 75.97
N ILE A 617 57.21 -27.94 75.68
CA ILE A 617 58.34 -27.13 76.21
C ILE A 617 58.25 -27.04 77.74
N GLN A 618 57.07 -26.72 78.29
CA GLN A 618 56.85 -26.63 79.72
C GLN A 618 57.06 -27.98 80.44
N GLU A 619 56.62 -29.09 79.85
CA GLU A 619 56.89 -30.44 80.35
C GLU A 619 58.39 -30.75 80.34
N ALA A 620 59.10 -30.41 79.26
CA ALA A 620 60.55 -30.58 79.19
C ALA A 620 61.28 -29.72 80.24
N GLU A 621 60.80 -28.51 80.52
CA GLU A 621 61.31 -27.65 81.60
C GLU A 621 61.00 -28.21 82.98
N MET A 622 59.78 -28.72 83.21
CA MET A 622 59.41 -29.39 84.46
C MET A 622 60.31 -30.59 84.72
N GLU A 623 60.61 -31.40 83.70
CA GLU A 623 61.45 -32.58 83.90
C GLU A 623 62.93 -32.21 84.11
N LYS A 624 63.42 -31.14 83.49
CA LYS A 624 64.73 -30.55 83.85
C LYS A 624 64.75 -30.05 85.30
N LEU A 625 63.70 -29.36 85.75
CA LEU A 625 63.59 -28.88 87.13
C LEU A 625 63.48 -30.03 88.11
N LYS A 626 62.73 -31.09 87.79
CA LYS A 626 62.62 -32.30 88.59
C LYS A 626 63.97 -33.01 88.74
N VAL A 627 64.73 -33.16 87.65
CA VAL A 627 66.11 -33.69 87.72
C VAL A 627 67.01 -32.80 88.58
N ARG A 628 66.91 -31.47 88.48
CA ARG A 628 67.65 -30.55 89.36
C ARG A 628 67.24 -30.70 90.83
N VAL A 629 65.95 -30.87 91.11
CA VAL A 629 65.44 -31.09 92.48
C VAL A 629 65.90 -32.45 93.00
N GLU A 630 65.84 -33.52 92.22
CA GLU A 630 66.36 -34.84 92.58
C GLU A 630 67.87 -34.81 92.80
N HIS A 631 68.63 -34.06 91.98
CA HIS A 631 70.06 -33.85 92.17
C HIS A 631 70.34 -33.09 93.47
N ALA A 632 69.63 -32.00 93.73
CA ALA A 632 69.74 -31.24 94.97
C ALA A 632 69.31 -32.06 96.20
N GLN A 633 68.31 -32.95 96.07
CA GLN A 633 67.92 -33.90 97.11
C GLN A 633 69.01 -34.95 97.34
N LYS A 634 69.61 -35.51 96.29
CA LYS A 634 70.77 -36.42 96.41
C LYS A 634 71.97 -35.73 97.03
N GLU A 635 72.27 -34.49 96.66
CA GLU A 635 73.31 -33.70 97.31
C GLU A 635 72.99 -33.47 98.78
N ARG A 636 71.75 -33.11 99.12
CA ARG A 636 71.30 -32.98 100.51
C ARG A 636 71.44 -34.29 101.28
N GLU A 637 71.06 -35.42 100.69
CA GLU A 637 71.24 -36.74 101.30
C GLU A 637 72.71 -37.14 101.41
N ASN A 638 73.54 -36.80 100.44
CA ASN A 638 74.98 -37.02 100.48
C ASN A 638 75.64 -36.16 101.56
N TRP A 639 75.24 -34.89 101.72
CA TRP A 639 75.65 -34.03 102.82
C TRP A 639 75.14 -34.54 104.17
N LYS A 640 73.91 -35.06 104.23
CA LYS A 640 73.36 -35.70 105.42
C LYS A 640 74.11 -37.01 105.76
N SER A 641 74.48 -37.80 104.75
CA SER A 641 75.27 -39.03 104.90
C SER A 641 76.71 -38.73 105.30
N LYS A 642 77.34 -37.70 104.73
CA LYS A 642 78.65 -37.20 105.18
C LYS A 642 78.58 -36.72 106.64
N ALA A 643 77.50 -36.05 107.02
CA ALA A 643 77.26 -35.66 108.41
C ALA A 643 76.94 -36.84 109.37
N LEU A 644 76.52 -38.01 108.85
CA LEU A 644 76.18 -39.20 109.64
C LEU A 644 77.23 -40.33 109.57
N SER A 645 78.16 -40.29 108.61
CA SER A 645 79.13 -41.36 108.32
C SER A 645 80.58 -41.00 108.68
N ASN A 646 80.87 -39.78 109.12
CA ASN A 646 82.22 -39.40 109.56
C ASN A 646 82.18 -38.71 110.93
N SER A 647 81.94 -39.53 111.95
CA SER A 647 82.56 -39.32 113.25
C SER A 647 84.01 -39.81 113.13
N SER A 648 84.96 -38.87 113.00
CA SER A 648 86.31 -38.91 113.60
C SER A 648 87.46 -38.38 112.74
N GLU A 649 87.32 -38.07 111.45
CA GLU A 649 88.46 -37.55 110.64
C GLU A 649 88.16 -36.31 109.79
N GLU A 650 86.89 -35.96 109.51
CA GLU A 650 86.55 -34.71 108.79
C GLU A 650 86.38 -33.49 109.70
N GLU A 651 86.28 -33.68 111.03
CA GLU A 651 86.31 -32.57 112.00
C GLU A 651 87.72 -31.98 112.19
N GLU A 652 88.76 -32.73 111.79
CA GLU A 652 90.17 -32.31 111.84
C GLU A 652 90.60 -31.61 110.53
N MET A 653 90.15 -32.10 109.36
CA MET A 653 90.36 -31.41 108.07
C MET A 653 89.56 -30.10 107.92
N LEU A 654 88.39 -29.97 108.57
CA LEU A 654 87.64 -28.71 108.60
C LEU A 654 88.23 -27.68 109.59
N ARG A 655 89.12 -28.09 110.50
CA ARG A 655 89.92 -27.17 111.34
C ARG A 655 91.19 -26.69 110.64
N GLU A 656 91.77 -27.48 109.74
CA GLU A 656 92.94 -27.05 108.93
C GLU A 656 92.56 -26.24 107.67
N GLN A 657 91.43 -26.51 107.00
CA GLN A 657 90.98 -25.71 105.83
C GLN A 657 90.35 -24.35 106.20
N PHE A 658 89.80 -24.19 107.41
CA PHE A 658 89.30 -22.88 107.88
C PHE A 658 90.41 -21.95 108.39
N GLN A 659 91.64 -22.44 108.55
CA GLN A 659 92.78 -21.64 108.98
C GLN A 659 93.65 -21.14 107.80
N GLU A 660 93.43 -21.64 106.57
CA GLU A 660 94.21 -21.26 105.38
C GLU A 660 93.43 -20.48 104.29
N TYR A 661 92.08 -20.48 104.32
CA TYR A 661 91.25 -19.63 103.42
C TYR A 661 90.85 -18.27 104.03
N GLY A 662 91.18 -18.02 105.29
CA GLY A 662 90.94 -16.74 105.99
C GLY A 662 91.95 -15.62 105.70
N THR A 663 93.04 -15.90 104.95
CA THR A 663 94.15 -14.95 104.75
C THR A 663 94.50 -14.67 103.27
N GLN A 664 93.81 -15.27 102.29
CA GLN A 664 94.00 -14.98 100.86
C GLN A 664 92.88 -14.15 100.19
N ASN A 665 91.69 -14.02 100.81
CA ASN A 665 90.55 -13.34 100.18
C ASN A 665 90.39 -11.84 100.53
N VAL A 666 91.38 -11.23 101.21
CA VAL A 666 91.45 -9.79 101.48
C VAL A 666 92.53 -9.08 100.63
N ARG A 667 93.34 -9.83 99.85
CA ARG A 667 94.37 -9.27 98.95
C ARG A 667 94.01 -9.25 97.46
N SER A 668 92.97 -9.95 96.98
CA SER A 668 92.52 -9.86 95.57
C SER A 668 91.38 -8.86 95.33
N PHE A 669 90.71 -8.38 96.39
CA PHE A 669 89.67 -7.35 96.32
C PHE A 669 90.20 -5.94 96.01
N VAL A 670 91.53 -5.74 96.00
CA VAL A 670 92.19 -4.44 95.75
C VAL A 670 92.87 -4.36 94.37
N LEU A 671 92.86 -5.43 93.55
CA LEU A 671 93.57 -5.45 92.25
C LEU A 671 92.74 -5.94 91.04
N GLN A 672 91.41 -5.76 91.05
CA GLN A 672 90.60 -5.87 89.82
C GLN A 672 89.51 -4.78 89.73
N GLN A 673 89.88 -3.57 90.14
CA GLN A 673 89.17 -2.30 89.90
C GLN A 673 89.81 -1.49 88.74
N MET A 674 90.51 -2.14 87.79
CA MET A 674 91.09 -1.48 86.60
C MET A 674 90.91 -2.27 85.29
N ARG A 675 89.69 -2.70 84.98
CA ARG A 675 89.25 -2.95 83.58
C ARG A 675 87.74 -2.71 83.47
N ARG A 676 87.36 -1.45 83.32
CA ARG A 676 86.06 -1.05 82.78
C ARG A 676 86.29 -0.10 81.60
N ARG A 677 85.99 -0.58 80.39
CA ARG A 677 85.30 0.22 79.37
C ARG A 677 84.33 -0.66 78.57
N PRO A 678 83.25 -0.06 78.03
CA PRO A 678 82.02 -0.75 77.66
C PRO A 678 81.91 -0.97 76.14
N TYR A 679 81.09 -1.94 75.72
CA TYR A 679 80.47 -1.92 74.39
C TYR A 679 79.03 -2.46 74.45
N LYS A 680 78.14 -1.71 73.79
CA LYS A 680 76.70 -1.92 73.60
C LYS A 680 76.43 -2.85 72.40
N GLN A 681 75.30 -3.56 72.45
CA GLN A 681 74.28 -3.81 71.38
C GLN A 681 73.47 -5.07 71.78
N GLN A 682 72.18 -5.25 71.53
CA GLN A 682 71.06 -4.45 71.02
C GLN A 682 69.78 -5.33 71.23
N ASP A 683 68.62 -4.69 71.27
CA ASP A 683 67.28 -5.21 70.90
C ASP A 683 66.61 -6.35 71.69
N ALA A 684 65.50 -6.00 72.36
CA ALA A 684 64.16 -6.46 71.96
C ALA A 684 63.07 -5.76 72.79
N GLN A 685 62.24 -5.00 72.09
CA GLN A 685 61.08 -4.28 72.59
C GLN A 685 59.83 -5.14 72.33
N VAL A 686 59.16 -5.57 73.40
CA VAL A 686 57.69 -5.69 73.70
C VAL A 686 56.75 -6.30 72.61
N PRO A 687 55.67 -7.04 72.99
CA PRO A 687 54.43 -6.32 73.29
C PRO A 687 53.60 -6.86 74.48
N TYR A 688 53.11 -5.90 75.25
CA TYR A 688 51.89 -5.94 76.05
C TYR A 688 50.69 -6.25 75.14
N VAL A 689 49.87 -7.22 75.51
CA VAL A 689 48.52 -7.39 74.96
C VAL A 689 47.56 -6.65 75.90
N LEU A 690 46.96 -5.58 75.39
CA LEU A 690 45.80 -4.92 75.98
C LEU A 690 44.58 -5.33 75.16
N SER A 691 43.54 -5.78 75.85
CA SER A 691 42.22 -6.07 75.32
C SER A 691 41.50 -4.78 74.96
N SER A 692 40.76 -4.78 73.84
CA SER A 692 39.36 -4.32 73.73
C SER A 692 38.97 -4.03 72.28
N ILE A 693 37.78 -4.54 71.94
CA ILE A 693 36.96 -4.42 70.71
C ILE A 693 37.40 -5.29 69.54
#